data_AF-A0A6N2HZ93-F1
#
_entry.id   AF-A0A6N2HZ93-F1
#
_cell.length_a   1.000
_cell.length_b   1.000
_cell.length_c   1.000
_cell.angle_alpha   90.00
_cell.angle_beta   90.00
_cell.angle_gamma   90.00
#
_symmetry.space_group_name_H-M   'P 1'
#
loop_
_entity.id
_entity.type
_entity.pdbx_description
1 polymer ?
#
loop_
_entity_poly.entity_id
_entity_poly.type
_entity_poly.pdbx_seq_one_letter_code
_entity_poly.pdbx_strand_id
1 'polypeptide(L)'
;MGQIDTRLIQTAVIGGRDSDQPVILPEQPHNLDELLRQYGKDDFWCGTLLGGCGEPLRPKRYVTRVCHFAHEADPGRGECHRTTNSVDGADHLFVKAHATRWLAGQGHAAQGELRSFGHCHGDAVDFRLRRTKTRLRFELHPEDYRSWRKAADSLGAKEGRIEWVFGRDDTLARDMVARRGYALLVRCETDGNDRRVFIGTVTDGKKTPWVPLELCRMTESGLVTPALEGLRAEGVVRADGIDCEPFPSSVALPGGQVVFAVDAEAAPLSSSPLDVPGRRLVPGFVKPAGSRIVRACLSLPDTVPDPTDQYVYRLAGSVRLLVTDVIEGIGSSWAVRADALVRLNGLEAERTGLWRPSVALDERHVPAPRAFSVCERTPLTEPASSGPKAPEIAPGKTADALRRTLEEVAAKGATITWSELTVRLGGWVHDLPNPARRELLVEVDKPRVPENPLLSVLVVTYLGRPLSYLDQVLGRLGVAEPASKLALQQWAAAETKKTHEAYGHRRTRASAAPPPRVKQPAARVQAPSESDLRRAHQRRAQIGEKLEEAARTRVRAKGARVQRLSEAIQQGKEHLGQYEEVRSHGKALRAWLKEGDRVLDLLDRLIGRPITVTPAKTEHRTAAPEPKPAKREHRAAAPAPKPAKVLEPKPVEKKDPNLRKIRRLLGEVDRTHRHRPTQELLRLLDEIGKHRDQLIRPLPAAETKLVERWRSRLENQRSAERSAQAAAASRNTPARAGRTVEPPQDDRLPAERIDKLAPTVRDILQELARADGTPLNWGDLRLRAGGQLPPLHPDDQVALLVAADRGTPADEPLLSTLVDNSVAAPHRLYRQVRLGLGRESVPDAELESYRAMEALRLRQIWRYRR
;
A
#
# COMPACT_ATOMS: atom_id res chain seq x y z
N MET A 1 -30.65 0.59 26.19
CA MET A 1 -30.72 0.07 24.80
C MET A 1 -30.35 -1.40 24.86
N GLY A 2 -31.22 -2.28 24.37
CA GLY A 2 -30.95 -3.72 24.33
C GLY A 2 -29.78 -4.01 23.39
N GLN A 3 -28.86 -4.85 23.82
CA GLN A 3 -27.69 -5.26 23.05
C GLN A 3 -28.17 -6.01 21.79
N ILE A 4 -27.96 -5.42 20.60
CA ILE A 4 -28.36 -5.99 19.31
C ILE A 4 -27.58 -7.30 19.10
N ASP A 5 -28.27 -8.39 18.78
CA ASP A 5 -27.62 -9.67 18.47
C ASP A 5 -26.93 -9.60 17.10
N THR A 6 -25.64 -9.28 17.12
CA THR A 6 -24.79 -9.09 15.93
C THR A 6 -24.56 -10.37 15.12
N ARG A 7 -25.11 -11.52 15.55
CA ARG A 7 -25.03 -12.78 14.80
C ARG A 7 -26.03 -12.83 13.65
N LEU A 8 -27.08 -12.01 13.70
CA LEU A 8 -28.20 -12.04 12.77
C LEU A 8 -28.02 -10.99 11.66
N ILE A 9 -28.36 -11.35 10.42
CA ILE A 9 -28.23 -10.48 9.24
C ILE A 9 -29.33 -9.42 9.29
N GLN A 10 -28.98 -8.15 9.54
CA GLN A 10 -29.94 -7.03 9.60
C GLN A 10 -30.00 -6.16 8.34
N THR A 11 -29.11 -6.38 7.37
CA THR A 11 -28.98 -5.54 6.16
C THR A 11 -29.02 -6.39 4.91
N ALA A 12 -29.64 -5.88 3.84
CA ALA A 12 -29.66 -6.50 2.52
C ALA A 12 -29.54 -5.42 1.42
N VAL A 13 -29.48 -5.85 0.16
CA VAL A 13 -29.68 -4.97 -0.99
C VAL A 13 -30.89 -5.42 -1.80
N ILE A 14 -31.55 -4.48 -2.50
CA ILE A 14 -32.74 -4.73 -3.32
C ILE A 14 -32.44 -4.68 -4.81
N GLY A 15 -33.16 -5.44 -5.64
CA GLY A 15 -33.00 -5.45 -7.10
C GLY A 15 -31.83 -6.29 -7.64
N GLY A 16 -31.16 -7.06 -6.79
CA GLY A 16 -30.14 -8.04 -7.17
C GLY A 16 -28.85 -7.98 -6.36
N ARG A 17 -28.03 -9.03 -6.47
CA ARG A 17 -26.81 -9.24 -5.68
C ARG A 17 -25.75 -8.13 -5.77
N ASP A 18 -25.67 -7.41 -6.88
CA ASP A 18 -24.67 -6.38 -7.15
C ASP A 18 -25.26 -4.96 -7.03
N SER A 19 -26.47 -4.84 -6.46
CA SER A 19 -27.16 -3.58 -6.25
C SER A 19 -26.49 -2.72 -5.19
N ASP A 20 -26.59 -1.40 -5.36
CA ASP A 20 -26.12 -0.39 -4.42
C ASP A 20 -27.25 0.26 -3.61
N GLN A 21 -28.47 -0.30 -3.69
CA GLN A 21 -29.63 0.12 -2.92
C GLN A 21 -29.72 -0.69 -1.62
N PRO A 22 -29.26 -0.15 -0.48
CA PRO A 22 -29.31 -0.87 0.78
C PRO A 22 -30.71 -0.84 1.38
N VAL A 23 -31.01 -1.83 2.20
CA VAL A 23 -32.20 -1.86 3.06
C VAL A 23 -31.83 -2.47 4.41
N ILE A 24 -32.48 -1.99 5.46
CA ILE A 24 -32.37 -2.54 6.81
C ILE A 24 -33.66 -3.22 7.17
N LEU A 25 -33.53 -4.40 7.76
CA LEU A 25 -34.65 -5.09 8.33
C LEU A 25 -34.99 -4.49 9.69
N PRO A 26 -36.20 -3.96 9.88
CA PRO A 26 -36.62 -3.46 11.17
C PRO A 26 -36.69 -4.58 12.19
N GLU A 27 -36.28 -4.30 13.42
CA GLU A 27 -36.33 -5.28 14.51
C GLU A 27 -37.77 -5.62 14.92
N GLN A 28 -38.66 -4.62 14.81
CA GLN A 28 -40.04 -4.71 15.22
C GLN A 28 -40.92 -5.33 14.12
N PRO A 29 -41.82 -6.27 14.46
CA PRO A 29 -42.67 -6.94 13.48
C PRO A 29 -43.56 -5.96 12.70
N HIS A 30 -44.19 -4.97 13.34
CA HIS A 30 -45.04 -4.01 12.64
C HIS A 30 -44.30 -3.27 11.51
N ASN A 31 -43.09 -2.80 11.80
CA ASN A 31 -42.21 -2.10 10.87
C ASN A 31 -41.77 -3.02 9.72
N LEU A 32 -41.50 -4.30 10.01
CA LEU A 32 -41.25 -5.31 8.98
C LEU A 32 -42.45 -5.48 8.03
N ASP A 33 -43.68 -5.50 8.53
CA ASP A 33 -44.87 -5.63 7.66
C ASP A 33 -45.02 -4.42 6.70
N GLU A 34 -44.58 -3.24 7.13
CA GLU A 34 -44.50 -2.07 6.26
C GLU A 34 -43.40 -2.20 5.21
N LEU A 35 -42.21 -2.66 5.61
CA LEU A 35 -41.11 -2.91 4.67
C LEU A 35 -41.52 -3.91 3.57
N LEU A 36 -42.20 -5.00 3.94
CA LEU A 36 -42.66 -6.00 2.99
C LEU A 36 -43.78 -5.50 2.06
N ARG A 37 -44.59 -4.54 2.53
CA ARG A 37 -45.58 -3.85 1.67
C ARG A 37 -44.88 -2.96 0.64
N GLN A 38 -43.76 -2.33 1.01
CA GLN A 38 -43.03 -1.41 0.14
C GLN A 38 -42.19 -2.13 -0.92
N TYR A 39 -41.47 -3.20 -0.55
CA TYR A 39 -40.48 -3.84 -1.43
C TYR A 39 -40.84 -5.26 -1.87
N GLY A 40 -41.91 -5.86 -1.33
CA GLY A 40 -42.23 -7.27 -1.56
C GLY A 40 -41.42 -8.22 -0.66
N LYS A 41 -41.57 -9.53 -0.88
CA LYS A 41 -40.97 -10.58 0.00
C LYS A 41 -39.68 -11.21 -0.54
N ASP A 42 -39.45 -11.14 -1.85
CA ASP A 42 -38.43 -11.94 -2.55
C ASP A 42 -37.36 -11.10 -3.26
N ASP A 43 -37.30 -9.78 -3.00
CA ASP A 43 -36.34 -8.87 -3.65
C ASP A 43 -35.09 -8.57 -2.80
N PHE A 44 -34.85 -9.34 -1.73
CA PHE A 44 -33.73 -9.10 -0.81
C PHE A 44 -32.55 -10.01 -1.13
N TRP A 45 -31.34 -9.44 -1.14
CA TRP A 45 -30.12 -10.16 -1.50
C TRP A 45 -29.00 -9.92 -0.49
N CYS A 46 -28.19 -10.95 -0.26
CA CYS A 46 -26.95 -10.87 0.50
C CYS A 46 -25.88 -10.17 -0.35
N GLY A 47 -25.98 -8.86 -0.49
CA GLY A 47 -25.27 -8.08 -1.51
C GLY A 47 -23.75 -8.20 -1.48
N THR A 48 -23.13 -8.27 -2.66
CA THR A 48 -21.66 -8.35 -2.81
C THR A 48 -20.97 -7.07 -2.34
N LEU A 49 -21.61 -5.91 -2.49
CA LEU A 49 -21.13 -4.62 -1.96
C LEU A 49 -21.22 -4.51 -0.44
N LEU A 50 -21.96 -5.41 0.23
CA LEU A 50 -22.01 -5.57 1.68
C LEU A 50 -21.04 -6.64 2.19
N GLY A 51 -20.18 -7.18 1.31
CA GLY A 51 -19.34 -8.36 1.62
C GLY A 51 -20.12 -9.66 1.74
N GLY A 52 -21.34 -9.72 1.20
CA GLY A 52 -22.20 -10.90 1.17
C GLY A 52 -21.89 -11.86 0.02
N CYS A 53 -22.48 -13.06 0.07
CA CYS A 53 -22.26 -14.12 -0.92
C CYS A 53 -23.04 -13.93 -2.24
N GLY A 54 -23.96 -12.99 -2.29
CA GLY A 54 -24.82 -12.71 -3.46
C GLY A 54 -26.05 -13.60 -3.58
N GLU A 55 -26.32 -14.46 -2.59
CA GLU A 55 -27.51 -15.32 -2.55
C GLU A 55 -28.75 -14.55 -2.06
N PRO A 56 -29.96 -14.96 -2.45
CA PRO A 56 -31.20 -14.34 -1.99
C PRO A 56 -31.40 -14.53 -0.49
N LEU A 57 -32.00 -13.51 0.13
CA LEU A 57 -32.33 -13.47 1.55
C LEU A 57 -33.85 -13.47 1.73
N ARG A 58 -34.32 -14.19 2.74
CA ARG A 58 -35.71 -14.16 3.16
C ARG A 58 -35.85 -13.47 4.52
N PRO A 59 -36.77 -12.50 4.66
CA PRO A 59 -37.04 -11.85 5.93
C PRO A 59 -37.74 -12.85 6.88
N LYS A 60 -37.20 -13.01 8.08
CA LYS A 60 -37.80 -13.81 9.16
C LYS A 60 -38.49 -12.89 10.15
N ARG A 61 -39.82 -12.96 10.14
CA ARG A 61 -40.68 -12.28 11.09
C ARG A 61 -40.73 -13.04 12.40
N TYR A 62 -40.48 -12.34 13.51
CA TYR A 62 -40.64 -12.86 14.87
C TYR A 62 -41.39 -11.85 15.73
N VAL A 63 -42.17 -12.36 16.69
CA VAL A 63 -42.88 -11.53 17.69
C VAL A 63 -42.16 -11.52 19.03
N THR A 64 -41.40 -12.57 19.31
CA THR A 64 -40.67 -12.78 20.58
C THR A 64 -39.15 -12.67 20.45
N ARG A 65 -38.64 -12.51 19.22
CA ARG A 65 -37.22 -12.37 18.88
C ARG A 65 -37.03 -11.24 17.86
N VAL A 66 -35.79 -10.82 17.69
CA VAL A 66 -35.42 -9.80 16.68
C VAL A 66 -35.68 -10.36 15.28
N CYS A 67 -36.45 -9.64 14.47
CA CYS A 67 -36.62 -9.95 13.06
C CYS A 67 -35.26 -9.85 12.36
N HIS A 68 -34.95 -10.80 11.48
CA HIS A 68 -33.66 -10.82 10.75
C HIS A 68 -33.80 -11.45 9.36
N PHE A 69 -32.86 -11.19 8.47
CA PHE A 69 -32.75 -11.90 7.21
C PHE A 69 -32.09 -13.27 7.42
N ALA A 70 -32.53 -14.26 6.67
CA ALA A 70 -31.90 -15.57 6.62
C ALA A 70 -31.74 -16.04 5.17
N HIS A 71 -30.67 -16.79 4.90
CA HIS A 71 -30.55 -17.50 3.63
C HIS A 71 -31.63 -18.57 3.52
N GLU A 72 -32.04 -18.87 2.29
CA GLU A 72 -32.95 -19.99 2.02
C GLU A 72 -32.26 -21.32 2.34
N ALA A 73 -33.01 -22.30 2.87
CA ALA A 73 -32.45 -23.62 3.15
C ALA A 73 -32.11 -24.31 1.83
N ASP A 74 -30.91 -24.89 1.75
CA ASP A 74 -30.27 -25.45 0.56
C ASP A 74 -29.56 -24.44 -0.39
N PRO A 75 -28.66 -23.57 0.12
CA PRO A 75 -27.83 -22.72 -0.73
C PRO A 75 -26.80 -23.58 -1.45
N GLY A 76 -26.96 -23.78 -2.75
CA GLY A 76 -26.14 -24.67 -3.58
C GLY A 76 -24.64 -24.33 -3.71
N ARG A 77 -24.06 -23.44 -2.91
CA ARG A 77 -22.62 -23.10 -2.90
C ARG A 77 -22.18 -22.48 -1.56
N GLY A 78 -21.39 -23.20 -0.77
CA GLY A 78 -20.46 -22.66 0.24
C GLY A 78 -21.08 -21.92 1.43
N GLU A 79 -20.36 -21.88 2.55
CA GLU A 79 -20.74 -21.07 3.71
C GLU A 79 -20.66 -19.58 3.37
N CYS A 80 -21.65 -18.79 3.82
CA CYS A 80 -21.63 -17.34 3.63
C CYS A 80 -20.49 -16.73 4.48
N HIS A 81 -19.40 -16.31 3.84
CA HIS A 81 -18.25 -15.67 4.51
C HIS A 81 -18.46 -14.18 4.83
N ARG A 82 -19.71 -13.75 5.02
CA ARG A 82 -20.02 -12.35 5.34
C ARG A 82 -19.36 -11.98 6.67
N THR A 83 -18.51 -10.96 6.64
CA THR A 83 -17.72 -10.53 7.80
C THR A 83 -18.47 -9.58 8.73
N THR A 84 -19.50 -8.88 8.23
CA THR A 84 -20.32 -7.94 9.00
C THR A 84 -21.80 -8.28 8.90
N ASN A 85 -22.43 -8.64 10.03
CA ASN A 85 -23.87 -8.93 10.08
C ASN A 85 -24.70 -7.80 10.71
N SER A 86 -24.04 -6.83 11.34
CA SER A 86 -24.67 -5.67 11.96
C SER A 86 -25.15 -4.63 10.95
N VAL A 87 -26.04 -3.74 11.41
CA VAL A 87 -26.53 -2.58 10.66
C VAL A 87 -25.41 -1.67 10.15
N ASP A 88 -24.31 -1.57 10.91
CA ASP A 88 -23.18 -0.68 10.58
C ASP A 88 -22.38 -1.14 9.36
N GLY A 89 -22.51 -2.41 8.98
CA GLY A 89 -21.83 -2.98 7.82
C GLY A 89 -22.37 -2.47 6.48
N ALA A 90 -23.43 -1.65 6.48
CA ALA A 90 -24.06 -1.08 5.29
C ALA A 90 -23.93 0.45 5.21
N ASP A 91 -23.22 1.10 6.15
CA ASP A 91 -23.13 2.57 6.27
C ASP A 91 -22.67 3.23 4.99
N HIS A 92 -21.70 2.63 4.32
CA HIS A 92 -21.19 3.13 3.04
C HIS A 92 -22.25 3.19 1.96
N LEU A 93 -23.18 2.22 1.92
CA LEU A 93 -24.28 2.25 0.97
C LEU A 93 -25.34 3.28 1.37
N PHE A 94 -25.68 3.39 2.66
CA PHE A 94 -26.64 4.40 3.14
C PHE A 94 -26.10 5.81 2.94
N VAL A 95 -24.85 6.07 3.32
CA VAL A 95 -24.15 7.34 3.06
C VAL A 95 -24.12 7.63 1.56
N LYS A 96 -23.78 6.64 0.72
CA LYS A 96 -23.81 6.82 -0.74
C LYS A 96 -25.20 7.23 -1.24
N ALA A 97 -26.24 6.52 -0.82
CA ALA A 97 -27.61 6.76 -1.26
C ALA A 97 -28.15 8.12 -0.78
N HIS A 98 -28.04 8.41 0.52
CA HIS A 98 -28.51 9.67 1.11
C HIS A 98 -27.73 10.88 0.58
N ALA A 99 -26.40 10.81 0.51
CA ALA A 99 -25.62 11.93 -0.03
C ALA A 99 -25.85 12.14 -1.53
N THR A 100 -26.08 11.08 -2.32
CA THR A 100 -26.49 11.24 -3.74
C THR A 100 -27.82 12.00 -3.84
N ARG A 101 -28.82 11.60 -3.05
CA ARG A 101 -30.15 12.25 -3.04
C ARG A 101 -30.07 13.70 -2.54
N TRP A 102 -29.33 13.93 -1.47
CA TRP A 102 -29.09 15.24 -0.87
C TRP A 102 -28.40 16.20 -1.86
N LEU A 103 -27.32 15.76 -2.51
CA LEU A 103 -26.63 16.55 -3.52
C LEU A 103 -27.54 16.85 -4.72
N ALA A 104 -28.29 15.86 -5.20
CA ALA A 104 -29.26 16.06 -6.28
C ALA A 104 -30.36 17.06 -5.91
N GLY A 105 -30.88 17.00 -4.67
CA GLY A 105 -31.86 17.94 -4.14
C GLY A 105 -31.37 19.38 -4.06
N GLN A 106 -30.05 19.59 -4.00
CA GLN A 106 -29.41 20.91 -4.04
C GLN A 106 -28.92 21.29 -5.45
N GLY A 107 -29.31 20.54 -6.49
CA GLY A 107 -28.95 20.81 -7.88
C GLY A 107 -27.52 20.38 -8.26
N HIS A 108 -26.85 19.58 -7.44
CA HIS A 108 -25.52 19.04 -7.75
C HIS A 108 -25.63 17.66 -8.39
N ALA A 109 -25.22 17.55 -9.66
CA ALA A 109 -25.05 16.26 -10.33
C ALA A 109 -23.77 15.57 -9.82
N ALA A 110 -23.92 14.64 -8.89
CA ALA A 110 -22.83 13.86 -8.33
C ALA A 110 -23.19 12.37 -8.31
N GLN A 111 -22.20 11.50 -8.54
CA GLN A 111 -22.32 10.06 -8.38
C GLN A 111 -21.30 9.62 -7.33
N GLY A 112 -21.77 8.86 -6.34
CA GLY A 112 -20.90 8.30 -5.31
C GLY A 112 -20.11 7.10 -5.82
N GLU A 113 -18.79 7.13 -5.64
CA GLU A 113 -17.87 6.02 -5.90
C GLU A 113 -17.48 5.37 -4.57
N LEU A 114 -17.73 4.06 -4.44
CA LEU A 114 -17.29 3.30 -3.27
C LEU A 114 -15.80 3.00 -3.38
N ARG A 115 -15.07 3.18 -2.28
CA ARG A 115 -13.65 2.89 -2.17
C ARG A 115 -13.44 1.77 -1.17
N SER A 116 -12.43 0.95 -1.41
CA SER A 116 -12.02 -0.11 -0.50
C SER A 116 -10.50 -0.16 -0.48
N PHE A 117 -9.94 -0.07 0.72
CA PHE A 117 -8.53 -0.05 1.05
C PHE A 117 -8.06 -1.40 1.61
N GLY A 118 -8.91 -2.42 1.57
CA GLY A 118 -8.59 -3.79 1.94
C GLY A 118 -9.01 -4.18 3.35
N HIS A 119 -9.73 -3.31 4.09
CA HIS A 119 -10.26 -3.61 5.43
C HIS A 119 -11.69 -4.14 5.33
N CYS A 120 -12.60 -3.35 4.76
CA CYS A 120 -13.96 -3.77 4.48
C CYS A 120 -14.45 -3.25 3.12
N HIS A 121 -15.60 -3.74 2.69
CA HIS A 121 -16.27 -3.17 1.52
C HIS A 121 -16.80 -1.80 1.90
N GLY A 122 -16.36 -0.76 1.20
CA GLY A 122 -16.84 0.61 1.41
C GLY A 122 -16.12 1.42 2.50
N ASP A 123 -14.80 1.27 2.66
CA ASP A 123 -13.99 2.07 3.59
C ASP A 123 -14.17 3.59 3.43
N ALA A 124 -14.45 4.06 2.21
CA ALA A 124 -14.83 5.46 1.95
C ALA A 124 -15.82 5.59 0.78
N VAL A 125 -16.52 6.71 0.75
CA VAL A 125 -17.43 7.11 -0.33
C VAL A 125 -17.02 8.47 -0.88
N ASP A 126 -16.71 8.51 -2.17
CA ASP A 126 -16.23 9.70 -2.87
C ASP A 126 -17.31 10.28 -3.78
N PHE A 127 -17.51 11.60 -3.71
CA PHE A 127 -18.39 12.36 -4.60
C PHE A 127 -17.60 13.43 -5.33
N ARG A 128 -17.73 13.46 -6.67
CA ARG A 128 -17.10 14.50 -7.49
C ARG A 128 -18.12 15.53 -7.95
N LEU A 129 -18.00 16.76 -7.47
CA LEU A 129 -18.80 17.88 -7.92
C LEU A 129 -18.09 18.62 -9.06
N ARG A 130 -18.55 18.39 -10.30
CA ARG A 130 -17.89 18.95 -11.49
C ARG A 130 -17.91 20.47 -11.55
N ARG A 131 -18.98 21.11 -11.06
CA ARG A 131 -19.15 22.58 -11.12
C ARG A 131 -18.15 23.31 -10.22
N THR A 132 -17.93 22.80 -9.01
CA THR A 132 -17.06 23.42 -8.00
C THR A 132 -15.66 22.81 -7.97
N LYS A 133 -15.35 21.85 -8.86
CA LYS A 133 -14.12 21.03 -8.84
C LYS A 133 -13.77 20.48 -7.45
N THR A 134 -14.81 20.30 -6.63
CA THR A 134 -14.68 19.85 -5.24
C THR A 134 -14.99 18.36 -5.18
N ARG A 135 -14.16 17.64 -4.45
CA ARG A 135 -14.41 16.26 -4.05
C ARG A 135 -14.92 16.26 -2.62
N LEU A 136 -16.02 15.59 -2.35
CA LEU A 136 -16.51 15.33 -1.00
C LEU A 136 -16.24 13.87 -0.69
N ARG A 137 -15.47 13.59 0.35
CA ARG A 137 -15.10 12.24 0.77
C ARG A 137 -15.63 11.96 2.18
N PHE A 138 -16.47 10.93 2.27
CA PHE A 138 -16.87 10.32 3.54
C PHE A 138 -15.94 9.16 3.83
N GLU A 139 -15.10 9.29 4.85
CA GLU A 139 -14.19 8.24 5.29
C GLU A 139 -14.83 7.51 6.47
N LEU A 140 -15.25 6.28 6.27
CA LEU A 140 -16.00 5.52 7.28
C LEU A 140 -15.09 4.61 8.10
N HIS A 141 -14.00 4.14 7.50
CA HIS A 141 -12.96 3.41 8.20
C HIS A 141 -11.78 4.34 8.53
N PRO A 142 -11.26 4.34 9.77
CA PRO A 142 -10.11 5.17 10.13
C PRO A 142 -8.88 4.82 9.28
N GLU A 143 -8.27 5.80 8.63
CA GLU A 143 -6.94 5.66 8.03
C GLU A 143 -5.84 6.14 9.00
N ASP A 144 -4.62 5.62 8.84
CA ASP A 144 -3.46 6.22 9.48
C ASP A 144 -3.07 7.54 8.79
N TYR A 145 -2.37 8.42 9.49
CA TYR A 145 -1.99 9.75 8.97
C TYR A 145 -1.20 9.69 7.66
N ARG A 146 -0.33 8.69 7.45
CA ARG A 146 0.47 8.60 6.21
C ARG A 146 -0.39 8.17 5.03
N SER A 147 -1.31 7.24 5.26
CA SER A 147 -2.27 6.76 4.26
C SER A 147 -3.22 7.89 3.85
N TRP A 148 -3.78 8.59 4.84
CA TRP A 148 -4.60 9.78 4.62
C TRP A 148 -3.83 10.85 3.84
N ARG A 149 -2.60 11.17 4.25
CA ARG A 149 -1.77 12.19 3.59
C ARG A 149 -1.51 11.85 2.13
N LYS A 150 -1.13 10.61 1.85
CA LYS A 150 -0.92 10.14 0.48
C LYS A 150 -2.20 10.22 -0.35
N ALA A 151 -3.36 9.92 0.25
CA ALA A 151 -4.65 10.07 -0.41
C ALA A 151 -4.96 11.55 -0.67
N ALA A 152 -4.77 12.44 0.30
CA ALA A 152 -4.95 13.88 0.18
C ALA A 152 -4.06 14.47 -0.92
N ASP A 153 -2.77 14.11 -0.97
CA ASP A 153 -1.84 14.56 -2.02
C ASP A 153 -2.25 14.01 -3.39
N SER A 154 -2.59 12.72 -3.48
CA SER A 154 -2.95 12.07 -4.76
C SER A 154 -4.27 12.60 -5.34
N LEU A 155 -5.22 12.93 -4.46
CA LEU A 155 -6.52 13.47 -4.83
C LEU A 155 -6.41 14.97 -5.12
N GLY A 156 -5.65 15.72 -4.32
CA GLY A 156 -5.42 17.15 -4.49
C GLY A 156 -4.62 17.47 -5.76
N ALA A 157 -3.70 16.59 -6.16
CA ALA A 157 -2.99 16.72 -7.44
C ALA A 157 -3.88 16.46 -8.67
N LYS A 158 -4.98 15.69 -8.52
CA LYS A 158 -5.90 15.36 -9.62
C LYS A 158 -7.11 16.30 -9.69
N GLU A 159 -7.54 16.85 -8.57
CA GLU A 159 -8.74 17.65 -8.39
C GLU A 159 -8.45 18.80 -7.42
N GLY A 160 -8.95 20.00 -7.72
CA GLY A 160 -8.50 21.21 -7.03
C GLY A 160 -8.86 21.31 -5.54
N ARG A 161 -9.95 20.67 -5.06
CA ARG A 161 -10.43 20.83 -3.68
C ARG A 161 -11.00 19.52 -3.12
N ILE A 162 -10.73 19.21 -1.84
CA ILE A 162 -11.28 18.04 -1.14
C ILE A 162 -11.86 18.45 0.20
N GLU A 163 -13.10 18.07 0.46
CA GLU A 163 -13.76 18.16 1.76
C GLU A 163 -13.87 16.76 2.38
N TRP A 164 -13.40 16.64 3.63
CA TRP A 164 -13.34 15.39 4.38
C TRP A 164 -14.41 15.34 5.46
N VAL A 165 -15.12 14.21 5.54
CA VAL A 165 -16.06 13.89 6.61
C VAL A 165 -15.66 12.54 7.20
N PHE A 166 -15.28 12.52 8.48
CA PHE A 166 -14.73 11.33 9.13
C PHE A 166 -15.80 10.52 9.86
N GLY A 167 -15.70 9.20 9.88
CA GLY A 167 -16.66 8.32 10.56
C GLY A 167 -16.53 8.34 12.08
N ARG A 168 -15.39 8.82 12.61
CA ARG A 168 -15.07 8.80 14.04
C ARG A 168 -14.26 10.02 14.46
N ASP A 169 -14.34 10.36 15.75
CA ASP A 169 -13.47 11.35 16.39
C ASP A 169 -12.10 10.72 16.73
N ASP A 170 -11.28 10.53 15.69
CA ASP A 170 -9.96 9.94 15.79
C ASP A 170 -8.84 10.99 15.78
N THR A 171 -7.59 10.54 15.68
CA THR A 171 -6.42 11.44 15.64
C THR A 171 -6.43 12.35 14.42
N LEU A 172 -7.01 11.93 13.28
CA LEU A 172 -7.12 12.73 12.07
C LEU A 172 -8.17 13.82 12.23
N ALA A 173 -9.34 13.47 12.78
CA ALA A 173 -10.37 14.47 13.10
C ALA A 173 -9.82 15.55 14.05
N ARG A 174 -9.09 15.15 15.10
CA ARG A 174 -8.44 16.09 16.03
C ARG A 174 -7.35 16.94 15.37
N ASP A 175 -6.55 16.37 14.47
CA ASP A 175 -5.59 17.13 13.69
C ASP A 175 -6.29 18.15 12.77
N MET A 176 -7.43 17.81 12.17
CA MET A 176 -8.23 18.75 11.39
C MET A 176 -8.82 19.87 12.25
N VAL A 177 -9.29 19.57 13.46
CA VAL A 177 -9.70 20.61 14.43
C VAL A 177 -8.53 21.55 14.74
N ALA A 178 -7.32 21.02 14.97
CA ALA A 178 -6.14 21.84 15.22
C ALA A 178 -5.76 22.73 14.02
N ARG A 179 -5.96 22.25 12.78
CA ARG A 179 -5.59 22.96 11.55
C ARG A 179 -6.64 23.93 11.02
N ARG A 180 -7.93 23.66 11.23
CA ARG A 180 -9.05 24.42 10.64
C ARG A 180 -9.96 25.05 11.70
N GLY A 181 -9.78 24.70 12.97
CA GLY A 181 -10.69 25.05 14.06
C GLY A 181 -11.91 24.13 14.15
N TYR A 182 -12.13 23.24 13.17
CA TYR A 182 -13.23 22.29 13.16
C TYR A 182 -12.90 21.01 12.38
N ALA A 183 -13.67 19.96 12.62
CA ALA A 183 -13.75 18.77 11.77
C ALA A 183 -15.21 18.34 11.59
N LEU A 184 -15.49 17.68 10.46
CA LEU A 184 -16.82 17.14 10.18
C LEU A 184 -16.81 15.63 10.41
N LEU A 185 -17.83 15.14 11.12
CA LEU A 185 -18.05 13.72 11.34
C LEU A 185 -19.32 13.24 10.66
N VAL A 186 -19.38 11.95 10.32
CA VAL A 186 -20.57 11.26 9.87
C VAL A 186 -20.90 10.11 10.82
N ARG A 187 -22.17 9.93 11.11
CA ARG A 187 -22.70 8.72 11.75
C ARG A 187 -24.04 8.39 11.15
N CYS A 188 -24.47 7.15 11.32
CA CYS A 188 -25.77 6.73 10.84
C CYS A 188 -26.59 6.15 12.00
N GLU A 189 -27.88 6.43 12.00
CA GLU A 189 -28.82 5.97 13.04
C GLU A 189 -30.04 5.33 12.40
N THR A 190 -30.46 4.19 12.93
CA THR A 190 -31.66 3.50 12.46
C THR A 190 -32.91 4.21 12.99
N ASP A 191 -33.80 4.61 12.08
CA ASP A 191 -35.10 5.21 12.38
C ASP A 191 -36.20 4.46 11.62
N GLY A 192 -36.92 3.60 12.33
CA GLY A 192 -37.95 2.73 11.74
C GLY A 192 -37.38 1.76 10.71
N ASN A 193 -37.70 2.01 9.44
CA ASN A 193 -37.30 1.19 8.28
C ASN A 193 -36.12 1.78 7.50
N ASP A 194 -35.62 2.93 7.93
CA ASP A 194 -34.54 3.65 7.26
C ASP A 194 -33.34 3.79 8.19
N ARG A 195 -32.18 4.09 7.60
CA ARG A 195 -30.99 4.40 8.37
C ARG A 195 -30.41 5.73 7.92
N ARG A 196 -30.75 6.74 8.72
CA ARG A 196 -30.52 8.15 8.44
C ARG A 196 -29.07 8.53 8.70
N VAL A 197 -28.57 9.44 7.87
CA VAL A 197 -27.20 9.97 7.97
C VAL A 197 -27.20 11.28 8.73
N PHE A 198 -26.36 11.37 9.75
CA PHE A 198 -26.16 12.57 10.56
C PHE A 198 -24.74 13.09 10.39
N ILE A 199 -24.61 14.42 10.34
CA ILE A 199 -23.34 15.13 10.28
C ILE A 199 -23.08 15.85 11.60
N GLY A 200 -21.90 15.63 12.15
CA GLY A 200 -21.42 16.26 13.38
C GLY A 200 -20.37 17.32 13.07
N THR A 201 -20.33 18.40 13.86
CA THR A 201 -19.25 19.40 13.79
C THR A 201 -18.46 19.39 15.08
N VAL A 202 -17.22 18.91 15.02
CA VAL A 202 -16.33 18.83 16.19
C VAL A 202 -15.51 20.11 16.27
N THR A 203 -15.37 20.63 17.49
CA THR A 203 -14.51 21.77 17.84
C THR A 203 -13.82 21.47 19.17
N ASP A 204 -12.73 22.18 19.48
CA ASP A 204 -11.94 21.93 20.67
C ASP A 204 -12.77 22.09 21.97
N GLY A 205 -12.79 21.04 22.79
CA GLY A 205 -13.43 21.03 24.12
C GLY A 205 -14.96 21.12 24.18
N LYS A 206 -15.69 21.12 23.05
CA LYS A 206 -17.16 21.23 23.01
C LYS A 206 -17.83 19.91 22.60
N LYS A 207 -19.05 19.66 23.12
CA LYS A 207 -19.89 18.54 22.71
C LYS A 207 -20.26 18.69 21.23
N THR A 208 -20.11 17.62 20.44
CA THR A 208 -20.43 17.60 19.01
C THR A 208 -21.95 17.72 18.77
N PRO A 209 -22.47 18.83 18.21
CA PRO A 209 -23.84 18.89 17.72
C PRO A 209 -23.98 18.00 16.47
N TRP A 210 -25.02 17.17 16.46
CA TRP A 210 -25.35 16.29 15.33
C TRP A 210 -26.64 16.77 14.68
N VAL A 211 -26.64 16.85 13.35
CA VAL A 211 -27.81 17.23 12.55
C VAL A 211 -28.03 16.22 11.42
N PRO A 212 -29.28 15.97 11.00
CA PRO A 212 -29.54 15.20 9.78
C PRO A 212 -28.85 15.82 8.56
N LEU A 213 -28.36 14.99 7.64
CA LEU A 213 -27.69 15.45 6.41
C LEU A 213 -28.57 16.42 5.60
N GLU A 214 -29.89 16.25 5.64
CA GLU A 214 -30.87 17.08 4.94
C GLU A 214 -30.86 18.55 5.41
N LEU A 215 -30.41 18.81 6.64
CA LEU A 215 -30.26 20.17 7.17
C LEU A 215 -28.90 20.80 6.83
N CYS A 216 -27.98 20.03 6.23
CA CYS A 216 -26.68 20.54 5.78
C CYS A 216 -26.79 21.11 4.37
N ARG A 217 -25.89 22.05 4.03
CA ARG A 217 -25.80 22.64 2.69
C ARG A 217 -24.44 22.39 2.06
N MET A 218 -24.44 22.06 0.78
CA MET A 218 -23.22 22.01 -0.02
C MET A 218 -22.97 23.40 -0.61
N THR A 219 -21.80 23.97 -0.33
CA THR A 219 -21.39 25.29 -0.82
C THR A 219 -20.11 25.19 -1.65
N GLU A 220 -19.69 26.29 -2.27
CA GLU A 220 -18.38 26.36 -2.95
C GLU A 220 -17.21 26.21 -1.96
N SER A 221 -17.44 26.50 -0.68
CA SER A 221 -16.51 26.32 0.44
C SER A 221 -16.58 24.93 1.10
N GLY A 222 -17.32 23.98 0.53
CA GLY A 222 -17.51 22.63 1.08
C GLY A 222 -18.85 22.42 1.78
N LEU A 223 -18.94 21.35 2.57
CA LEU A 223 -20.13 20.97 3.32
C LEU A 223 -20.26 21.88 4.55
N VAL A 224 -21.42 22.51 4.71
CA VAL A 224 -21.71 23.43 5.82
C VAL A 224 -22.88 22.89 6.64
N THR A 225 -22.63 22.70 7.94
CA THR A 225 -23.66 22.39 8.94
C THR A 225 -24.17 23.68 9.58
N PRO A 226 -25.38 23.70 10.18
CA PRO A 226 -25.86 24.86 10.94
C PRO A 226 -24.92 25.28 12.08
N ALA A 227 -24.26 24.32 12.73
CA ALA A 227 -23.28 24.60 13.78
C ALA A 227 -22.02 25.28 13.21
N LEU A 228 -21.53 24.83 12.05
CA LEU A 228 -20.39 25.46 11.38
C LEU A 228 -20.74 26.87 10.88
N GLU A 229 -21.97 27.08 10.42
CA GLU A 229 -22.45 28.40 10.03
C GLU A 229 -22.48 29.37 11.22
N GLY A 230 -22.95 28.93 12.38
CA GLY A 230 -22.88 29.70 13.63
C GLY A 230 -21.44 30.07 14.03
N LEU A 231 -20.52 29.10 14.00
CA LEU A 231 -19.10 29.33 14.32
C LEU A 231 -18.42 30.33 13.37
N ARG A 232 -18.82 30.32 12.08
CA ARG A 232 -18.35 31.30 11.10
C ARG A 232 -18.93 32.69 11.36
N ALA A 233 -20.20 32.79 11.73
CA ALA A 233 -20.84 34.06 12.09
C ALA A 233 -20.23 34.68 13.36
N GLU A 234 -19.82 33.86 14.33
CA GLU A 234 -19.12 34.28 15.54
C GLU A 234 -17.63 34.64 15.31
N GLY A 235 -17.09 34.38 14.12
CA GLY A 235 -15.68 34.62 13.79
C GLY A 235 -14.70 33.64 14.47
N VAL A 236 -15.20 32.58 15.10
CA VAL A 236 -14.40 31.51 15.74
C VAL A 236 -13.68 30.67 14.69
N VAL A 237 -14.32 30.51 13.52
CA VAL A 237 -13.77 29.79 12.37
C VAL A 237 -13.80 30.72 11.15
N ARG A 238 -12.72 30.76 10.36
CA ARG A 238 -12.65 31.59 9.15
C ARG A 238 -13.74 31.18 8.15
N ALA A 239 -14.34 32.16 7.47
CA ALA A 239 -15.39 31.93 6.48
C ALA A 239 -14.94 31.00 5.34
N ASP A 240 -13.65 31.04 5.01
CA ASP A 240 -13.04 30.28 3.92
C ASP A 240 -12.39 28.99 4.42
N GLY A 241 -13.22 28.03 4.86
CA GLY A 241 -12.77 26.76 5.46
C GLY A 241 -11.91 25.84 4.56
N ILE A 242 -11.67 26.20 3.30
CA ILE A 242 -10.90 25.42 2.31
C ILE A 242 -9.81 26.28 1.58
N ASP A 243 -9.89 27.62 1.61
CA ASP A 243 -8.94 28.51 0.90
C ASP A 243 -7.81 29.06 1.79
N CYS A 244 -7.77 28.70 3.08
CA CYS A 244 -6.61 28.95 3.91
C CYS A 244 -5.65 27.76 3.80
N GLU A 245 -4.37 28.04 3.48
CA GLU A 245 -3.26 27.13 3.74
C GLU A 245 -3.45 26.55 5.16
N PRO A 246 -3.54 25.21 5.32
CA PRO A 246 -3.77 24.63 6.63
C PRO A 246 -2.68 25.13 7.58
N PHE A 247 -3.06 25.54 8.80
CA PHE A 247 -2.06 25.86 9.82
C PHE A 247 -1.08 24.68 9.92
N PRO A 248 0.23 24.95 10.12
CA PRO A 248 1.22 23.90 10.21
C PRO A 248 0.82 22.88 11.27
N SER A 249 0.95 21.60 10.93
CA SER A 249 0.71 20.48 11.85
C SER A 249 1.46 20.74 13.15
N SER A 250 0.77 20.70 14.29
CA SER A 250 1.39 20.99 15.59
C SER A 250 1.47 19.73 16.44
N VAL A 251 2.69 19.27 16.75
CA VAL A 251 2.92 18.12 17.64
C VAL A 251 3.49 18.63 18.96
N ALA A 252 2.86 18.32 20.09
CA ALA A 252 3.39 18.69 21.40
C ALA A 252 4.74 17.99 21.64
N LEU A 253 5.74 18.75 22.08
CA LEU A 253 7.04 18.24 22.49
C LEU A 253 7.16 18.34 24.01
N PRO A 254 7.86 17.41 24.69
CA PRO A 254 8.15 17.54 26.11
C PRO A 254 8.94 18.83 26.39
N GLY A 255 8.29 19.82 26.99
CA GLY A 255 8.93 21.06 27.42
C GLY A 255 10.06 20.77 28.42
N GLY A 256 11.18 21.49 28.31
CA GLY A 256 12.36 21.29 29.16
C GLY A 256 13.39 20.28 28.66
N GLN A 257 13.09 19.49 27.62
CA GLN A 257 14.02 18.53 27.02
C GLN A 257 14.56 18.96 25.65
N VAL A 258 14.17 20.14 25.18
CA VAL A 258 14.59 20.70 23.90
C VAL A 258 15.41 21.96 24.16
N VAL A 259 16.61 22.00 23.57
CA VAL A 259 17.52 23.15 23.65
C VAL A 259 17.76 23.76 22.27
N PHE A 260 18.06 25.05 22.25
CA PHE A 260 18.17 25.90 21.06
C PHE A 260 19.40 26.80 21.15
N ALA A 261 20.09 27.00 20.03
CA ALA A 261 21.15 27.99 19.84
C ALA A 261 20.94 28.75 18.52
N VAL A 262 21.23 30.04 18.48
CA VAL A 262 21.03 30.87 17.29
C VAL A 262 22.08 30.55 16.24
N ASP A 263 21.68 30.58 14.96
CA ASP A 263 22.58 30.47 13.82
C ASP A 263 22.83 31.88 13.26
N ALA A 264 23.91 32.52 13.70
CA ALA A 264 24.26 33.89 13.32
C ALA A 264 24.62 34.05 11.84
N GLU A 265 24.96 32.96 11.15
CA GLU A 265 25.33 32.97 9.72
C GLU A 265 24.11 32.77 8.81
N ALA A 266 22.90 32.57 9.37
CA ALA A 266 21.69 32.40 8.60
C ALA A 266 21.19 33.73 8.02
N ALA A 267 20.89 33.74 6.71
CA ALA A 267 20.26 34.89 6.06
C ALA A 267 18.87 35.16 6.69
N PRO A 268 18.46 36.43 6.82
CA PRO A 268 17.13 36.78 7.31
C PRO A 268 16.05 36.14 6.42
N LEU A 269 15.05 35.50 7.05
CA LEU A 269 13.97 34.82 6.34
C LEU A 269 13.03 35.86 5.72
N SER A 270 13.02 35.98 4.40
CA SER A 270 12.25 37.03 3.69
C SER A 270 10.74 36.77 3.58
N SER A 271 10.26 35.62 4.04
CA SER A 271 8.84 35.27 4.28
C SER A 271 8.77 33.76 4.47
N SER A 272 8.14 33.31 5.55
CA SER A 272 7.97 31.89 5.86
C SER A 272 6.49 31.54 5.94
N PRO A 273 6.05 30.36 5.44
CA PRO A 273 4.69 29.86 5.67
C PRO A 273 4.41 29.56 7.16
N LEU A 274 5.43 29.67 8.02
CA LEU A 274 5.34 29.53 9.47
C LEU A 274 5.27 30.87 10.21
N ASP A 275 5.20 32.00 9.50
CA ASP A 275 5.04 33.32 10.10
C ASP A 275 3.62 33.48 10.66
N VAL A 276 3.53 33.85 11.94
CA VAL A 276 2.26 34.05 12.65
C VAL A 276 2.27 35.43 13.29
N PRO A 277 1.23 36.27 13.11
CA PRO A 277 1.15 37.58 13.76
C PRO A 277 1.36 37.50 15.28
N GLY A 278 2.18 38.40 15.84
CA GLY A 278 2.54 38.42 17.26
C GLY A 278 3.63 37.42 17.67
N ARG A 279 4.22 36.71 16.69
CA ARG A 279 5.38 35.84 16.87
C ARG A 279 6.39 36.08 15.77
N ARG A 280 7.66 35.82 16.06
CA ARG A 280 8.77 35.90 15.11
C ARG A 280 9.52 34.58 14.99
N LEU A 281 10.14 34.37 13.83
CA LEU A 281 10.97 33.20 13.54
C LEU A 281 12.45 33.53 13.70
N VAL A 282 13.15 32.72 14.50
CA VAL A 282 14.60 32.83 14.72
C VAL A 282 15.29 31.59 14.15
N PRO A 283 16.20 31.71 13.17
CA PRO A 283 16.97 30.58 12.65
C PRO A 283 18.01 30.10 13.66
N GLY A 284 18.18 28.79 13.77
CA GLY A 284 19.12 28.21 14.72
C GLY A 284 19.28 26.70 14.66
N PHE A 285 19.86 26.15 15.72
CA PHE A 285 20.08 24.73 15.91
C PHE A 285 19.24 24.25 17.10
N VAL A 286 18.45 23.21 16.89
CA VAL A 286 17.62 22.56 17.91
C VAL A 286 18.20 21.18 18.23
N LYS A 287 18.23 20.85 19.52
CA LYS A 287 18.56 19.50 20.01
C LYS A 287 17.51 19.02 21.02
N PRO A 288 16.66 18.05 20.64
CA PRO A 288 15.86 17.29 21.60
C PRO A 288 16.75 16.34 22.43
N ALA A 289 16.34 16.02 23.65
CA ALA A 289 17.05 15.07 24.51
C ALA A 289 17.23 13.70 23.81
N GLY A 290 18.46 13.17 23.86
CA GLY A 290 18.80 11.90 23.21
C GLY A 290 18.83 11.93 21.67
N SER A 291 18.64 13.09 21.03
CA SER A 291 18.60 13.24 19.57
C SER A 291 19.79 14.03 19.02
N ARG A 292 20.00 13.91 17.71
CA ARG A 292 21.02 14.70 16.99
C ARG A 292 20.62 16.18 16.92
N ILE A 293 21.64 17.04 16.79
CA ILE A 293 21.45 18.46 16.51
C ILE A 293 20.91 18.62 15.08
N VAL A 294 19.89 19.46 14.91
CA VAL A 294 19.26 19.74 13.61
C VAL A 294 19.08 21.25 13.45
N ARG A 295 19.36 21.77 12.26
CA ARG A 295 19.08 23.18 11.92
C ARG A 295 17.57 23.38 11.75
N ALA A 296 16.99 24.36 12.41
CA ALA A 296 15.56 24.63 12.48
C ALA A 296 15.26 26.12 12.65
N CYS A 297 14.01 26.53 12.48
CA CYS A 297 13.53 27.83 12.94
C CYS A 297 12.81 27.68 14.29
N LEU A 298 12.91 28.70 15.14
CA LEU A 298 12.21 28.78 16.42
C LEU A 298 11.16 29.91 16.35
N SER A 299 9.89 29.61 16.58
CA SER A 299 8.80 30.59 16.67
C SER A 299 8.60 31.04 18.12
N LEU A 300 8.88 32.31 18.39
CA LEU A 300 8.79 32.94 19.70
C LEU A 300 7.78 34.09 19.71
N PRO A 301 7.02 34.30 20.80
CA PRO A 301 6.20 35.50 20.97
C PRO A 301 7.05 36.76 20.93
N ASP A 302 6.54 37.84 20.33
CA ASP A 302 7.24 39.14 20.25
C ASP A 302 7.53 39.75 21.63
N THR A 303 6.85 39.28 22.68
CA THR A 303 7.08 39.66 24.07
C THR A 303 8.34 39.03 24.69
N VAL A 304 8.90 37.96 24.10
CA VAL A 304 10.11 37.30 24.60
C VAL A 304 11.33 38.00 24.01
N PRO A 305 12.38 38.35 24.79
CA PRO A 305 13.61 38.96 24.26
C PRO A 305 14.31 38.11 23.20
N ASP A 306 15.07 38.75 22.30
CA ASP A 306 15.82 38.05 21.25
C ASP A 306 16.91 37.15 21.84
N PRO A 307 16.92 35.85 21.49
CA PRO A 307 18.04 35.00 21.84
C PRO A 307 19.28 35.45 21.05
N THR A 308 20.42 35.49 21.74
CA THR A 308 21.73 35.74 21.13
C THR A 308 22.46 34.44 20.78
N ASP A 309 23.38 34.50 19.84
CA ASP A 309 24.30 33.42 19.47
C ASP A 309 25.31 33.05 20.57
N GLN A 310 25.54 33.96 21.52
CA GLN A 310 26.40 33.76 22.68
C GLN A 310 25.87 32.72 23.68
N TYR A 311 24.61 32.30 23.61
CA TYR A 311 24.02 31.42 24.62
C TYR A 311 23.22 30.25 24.04
N VAL A 312 23.13 29.17 24.83
CA VAL A 312 22.21 28.07 24.59
C VAL A 312 20.99 28.22 25.51
N TYR A 313 19.80 28.04 24.95
CA TYR A 313 18.53 28.21 25.63
C TYR A 313 17.78 26.89 25.72
N ARG A 314 17.11 26.65 26.83
CA ARG A 314 16.11 25.59 26.99
C ARG A 314 14.72 26.13 26.70
N LEU A 315 13.96 25.42 25.88
CA LEU A 315 12.60 25.80 25.52
C LEU A 315 11.63 25.52 26.68
N ALA A 316 10.78 26.48 27.00
CA ALA A 316 9.81 26.43 28.08
C ALA A 316 8.41 26.88 27.61
N GLY A 317 7.39 26.60 28.43
CA GLY A 317 5.98 26.83 28.08
C GLY A 317 5.42 25.77 27.13
N SER A 318 4.49 26.13 26.24
CA SER A 318 3.92 25.21 25.24
C SER A 318 4.89 25.01 24.09
N VAL A 319 5.71 23.95 24.17
CA VAL A 319 6.64 23.59 23.10
C VAL A 319 5.97 22.68 22.08
N ARG A 320 5.94 23.07 20.80
CA ARG A 320 5.31 22.29 19.72
C ARG A 320 6.17 22.28 18.46
N LEU A 321 6.25 21.16 17.77
CA LEU A 321 6.80 21.08 16.43
C LEU A 321 5.73 21.52 15.44
N LEU A 322 6.02 22.54 14.64
CA LEU A 322 5.23 23.00 13.50
C LEU A 322 5.80 22.36 12.23
N VAL A 323 4.97 21.68 11.45
CA VAL A 323 5.37 21.07 10.18
C VAL A 323 4.43 21.57 9.08
N THR A 324 4.98 22.24 8.08
CA THR A 324 4.26 22.53 6.84
C THR A 324 4.36 21.36 5.88
N ASP A 325 3.37 21.29 4.99
CA ASP A 325 3.42 20.34 3.90
C ASP A 325 4.53 20.71 2.90
N VAL A 326 4.89 19.76 2.03
CA VAL A 326 5.83 20.01 0.93
C VAL A 326 5.16 20.94 -0.07
N ILE A 327 5.58 22.20 -0.13
CA ILE A 327 5.17 23.13 -1.18
C ILE A 327 6.15 22.98 -2.36
N GLU A 328 5.64 22.82 -3.60
CA GLU A 328 6.48 22.72 -4.80
C GLU A 328 7.44 23.92 -4.88
N GLY A 329 8.76 23.64 -4.94
CA GLY A 329 9.82 24.65 -5.01
C GLY A 329 10.44 25.06 -3.67
N ILE A 330 9.76 24.89 -2.54
CA ILE A 330 10.24 25.32 -1.21
C ILE A 330 10.57 24.11 -0.29
N GLY A 331 9.99 22.93 -0.57
CA GLY A 331 10.15 21.74 0.27
C GLY A 331 9.25 21.79 1.52
N SER A 332 9.36 20.80 2.41
CA SER A 332 8.72 20.87 3.74
C SER A 332 9.49 21.80 4.65
N SER A 333 8.84 22.84 5.16
CA SER A 333 9.38 23.68 6.21
C SER A 333 8.89 23.21 7.58
N TRP A 334 9.73 23.37 8.60
CA TRP A 334 9.36 23.02 9.96
C TRP A 334 10.02 23.99 10.94
N ALA A 335 9.32 24.28 12.02
CA ALA A 335 9.80 25.14 13.09
C ALA A 335 9.41 24.55 14.44
N VAL A 336 10.14 24.93 15.49
CA VAL A 336 9.71 24.66 16.87
C VAL A 336 9.05 25.90 17.41
N ARG A 337 7.84 25.78 17.93
CA ARG A 337 7.15 26.84 18.66
C ARG A 337 7.44 26.69 20.15
N ALA A 338 7.80 27.76 20.82
CA ALA A 338 7.93 27.80 22.28
C ALA A 338 7.41 29.13 22.80
N ASP A 339 6.86 29.15 24.02
CA ASP A 339 6.30 30.38 24.59
C ASP A 339 7.30 31.13 25.47
N ALA A 340 8.37 30.45 25.90
CA ALA A 340 9.44 31.06 26.70
C ALA A 340 10.79 30.38 26.47
N LEU A 341 11.86 31.09 26.83
CA LEU A 341 13.23 30.61 26.81
C LEU A 341 13.86 30.71 28.20
N VAL A 342 14.65 29.70 28.57
CA VAL A 342 15.48 29.70 29.78
C VAL A 342 16.93 29.57 29.37
N ARG A 343 17.75 30.59 29.61
CA ARG A 343 19.19 30.55 29.35
C ARG A 343 19.86 29.47 30.20
N LEU A 344 20.69 28.63 29.58
CA LEU A 344 21.52 27.67 30.28
C LEU A 344 22.81 28.31 30.79
N ASN A 345 23.34 27.79 31.90
CA ASN A 345 24.69 28.15 32.35
C ASN A 345 25.75 27.47 31.46
N GLY A 346 27.00 27.92 31.55
CA GLY A 346 28.08 27.45 30.65
C GLY A 346 28.31 25.93 30.69
N LEU A 347 28.28 25.32 31.88
CA LEU A 347 28.47 23.87 32.05
C LEU A 347 27.32 23.05 31.46
N GLU A 348 26.08 23.51 31.63
CA GLU A 348 24.91 22.88 31.03
C GLU A 348 24.91 23.04 29.51
N ALA A 349 25.29 24.22 29.02
CA ALA A 349 25.38 24.52 27.59
C ALA A 349 26.44 23.67 26.88
N GLU A 350 27.61 23.48 27.50
CA GLU A 350 28.67 22.62 26.97
C GLU A 350 28.21 21.15 26.82
N ARG A 351 27.50 20.63 27.83
CA ARG A 351 26.92 19.27 27.81
C ARG A 351 25.90 19.06 26.69
N THR A 352 25.33 20.13 26.13
CA THR A 352 24.42 20.01 24.99
C THR A 352 25.16 19.78 23.67
N GLY A 353 26.44 20.14 23.55
CA GLY A 353 27.19 20.11 22.29
C GLY A 353 26.72 21.13 21.25
N LEU A 354 25.80 22.04 21.60
CA LEU A 354 25.39 23.19 20.77
C LEU A 354 26.30 24.41 20.98
N TRP A 355 27.10 24.41 22.05
CA TRP A 355 28.04 25.48 22.33
C TRP A 355 29.34 25.29 21.52
N ARG A 356 29.73 26.30 20.74
CA ARG A 356 31.06 26.37 20.09
C ARG A 356 31.83 27.56 20.66
N PRO A 357 32.93 27.36 21.40
CA PRO A 357 33.74 28.47 21.84
C PRO A 357 34.62 28.94 20.66
N SER A 358 34.36 30.14 20.15
CA SER A 358 35.35 30.88 19.37
C SER A 358 35.35 32.35 19.79
N VAL A 359 36.57 32.82 20.07
CA VAL A 359 37.05 34.21 20.24
C VAL A 359 37.13 34.75 21.70
N ALA A 360 38.35 34.59 22.23
CA ALA A 360 39.15 35.50 23.08
C ALA A 360 38.56 36.14 24.37
N LEU A 361 39.29 35.89 25.48
CA LEU A 361 39.43 36.71 26.69
C LEU A 361 39.70 38.20 26.30
N ASP A 362 39.27 39.23 27.04
CA ASP A 362 39.60 39.56 28.44
C ASP A 362 38.70 40.73 28.92
N GLU A 363 38.49 40.86 30.25
CA GLU A 363 39.02 42.01 31.00
C GLU A 363 38.76 41.94 32.53
N ARG A 364 39.89 41.95 33.26
CA ARG A 364 40.18 42.63 34.56
C ARG A 364 39.75 42.00 35.90
N HIS A 365 40.69 41.25 36.49
CA HIS A 365 41.32 41.67 37.76
C HIS A 365 42.69 40.99 37.98
N VAL A 366 43.68 41.77 38.43
CA VAL A 366 45.11 41.47 38.67
C VAL A 366 45.49 42.15 40.00
N PRO A 367 46.58 41.84 40.74
CA PRO A 367 47.36 40.61 41.00
C PRO A 367 47.60 40.33 42.52
N ALA A 368 48.29 39.24 42.88
CA ALA A 368 49.45 39.31 43.80
C ALA A 368 50.34 38.04 43.75
N PRO A 369 51.68 38.15 43.96
CA PRO A 369 52.69 37.16 43.54
C PRO A 369 53.38 36.42 44.69
N ARG A 370 54.06 35.30 44.38
CA ARG A 370 55.25 34.68 45.04
C ARG A 370 55.44 33.27 44.45
N ALA A 371 56.62 32.71 44.20
CA ALA A 371 57.99 33.16 44.13
C ALA A 371 58.76 32.05 43.38
N PHE A 372 59.87 32.41 42.76
CA PHE A 372 60.76 31.58 41.95
C PHE A 372 61.38 30.40 42.70
N SER A 373 61.67 29.31 41.98
CA SER A 373 63.00 28.68 42.05
C SER A 373 63.34 27.94 40.75
N VAL A 374 64.62 28.02 40.42
CA VAL A 374 65.31 27.77 39.15
C VAL A 374 65.95 26.39 39.12
N CYS A 375 66.13 25.85 37.91
CA CYS A 375 67.20 24.97 37.37
C CYS A 375 66.55 23.98 36.37
N GLU A 376 67.08 23.63 35.20
CA GLU A 376 68.14 24.10 34.31
C GLU A 376 67.93 23.32 32.98
N ARG A 377 68.36 23.84 31.82
CA ARG A 377 68.20 23.21 30.47
C ARG A 377 68.97 21.88 30.40
N THR A 378 68.56 20.84 29.66
CA THR A 378 68.64 20.69 28.18
C THR A 378 67.94 19.36 27.72
N PRO A 379 67.72 19.08 26.42
CA PRO A 379 66.53 18.40 25.91
C PRO A 379 66.75 16.92 25.58
N LEU A 380 65.84 16.06 26.01
CA LEU A 380 65.74 14.68 25.51
C LEU A 380 64.27 14.24 25.43
N THR A 381 63.84 14.02 24.20
CA THR A 381 63.04 12.86 23.76
C THR A 381 61.76 12.54 24.53
N GLU A 382 60.63 12.79 23.86
CA GLU A 382 59.29 12.32 24.26
C GLU A 382 59.27 10.83 24.62
N PRO A 383 58.75 10.45 25.81
CA PRO A 383 58.20 9.13 26.03
C PRO A 383 56.66 9.20 26.04
N ALA A 384 56.09 8.21 25.36
CA ALA A 384 54.68 7.96 25.24
C ALA A 384 53.95 7.77 26.58
N SER A 385 52.76 8.37 26.69
CA SER A 385 51.74 8.01 27.68
C SER A 385 50.81 6.95 27.08
N SER A 386 50.82 5.79 27.69
CA SER A 386 49.97 4.64 27.42
C SER A 386 48.55 4.82 27.99
N GLY A 387 47.56 4.59 27.12
CA GLY A 387 46.14 4.37 27.42
C GLY A 387 45.56 3.44 26.33
N PRO A 388 44.54 2.62 26.61
CA PRO A 388 44.42 1.28 26.04
C PRO A 388 44.15 1.28 24.53
N LYS A 389 45.04 0.58 23.84
CA LYS A 389 45.03 0.29 22.40
C LYS A 389 43.80 -0.58 22.07
N ALA A 390 42.75 0.05 21.53
CA ALA A 390 41.81 -0.67 20.66
C ALA A 390 42.63 -1.21 19.47
N PRO A 391 42.47 -2.47 19.06
CA PRO A 391 43.30 -3.02 18.02
C PRO A 391 42.96 -2.31 16.70
N GLU A 392 43.85 -1.45 16.22
CA GLU A 392 43.91 -1.07 14.81
C GLU A 392 44.20 -2.34 14.01
N ILE A 393 43.14 -3.07 13.69
CA ILE A 393 43.20 -4.12 12.69
C ILE A 393 43.28 -3.40 11.36
N ALA A 394 44.43 -3.51 10.70
CA ALA A 394 44.66 -2.90 9.38
C ALA A 394 43.46 -3.19 8.44
N PRO A 395 42.88 -2.17 7.77
CA PRO A 395 41.66 -2.30 6.97
C PRO A 395 41.77 -3.36 5.85
N GLY A 396 42.98 -3.66 5.39
CA GLY A 396 43.24 -4.76 4.45
C GLY A 396 42.90 -6.15 5.01
N LYS A 397 43.22 -6.42 6.28
CA LYS A 397 42.94 -7.74 6.90
C LYS A 397 41.44 -7.97 7.09
N THR A 398 40.67 -6.92 7.38
CA THR A 398 39.20 -6.99 7.48
C THR A 398 38.52 -7.16 6.14
N ALA A 399 39.03 -6.50 5.08
CA ALA A 399 38.53 -6.67 3.72
C ALA A 399 38.82 -8.08 3.18
N ASP A 400 39.99 -8.65 3.48
CA ASP A 400 40.34 -10.02 3.10
C ASP A 400 39.46 -11.08 3.77
N ALA A 401 39.14 -10.90 5.06
CA ALA A 401 38.24 -11.78 5.79
C ALA A 401 36.81 -11.74 5.21
N LEU A 402 36.32 -10.53 4.88
CA LEU A 402 35.03 -10.36 4.23
C LEU A 402 35.03 -10.95 2.81
N ARG A 403 36.10 -10.73 2.03
CA ARG A 403 36.27 -11.29 0.69
C ARG A 403 36.18 -12.82 0.72
N ARG A 404 36.95 -13.50 1.56
CA ARG A 404 36.91 -14.97 1.71
C ARG A 404 35.51 -15.48 2.04
N THR A 405 34.81 -14.79 2.94
CA THR A 405 33.43 -15.17 3.32
C THR A 405 32.46 -15.02 2.15
N LEU A 406 32.60 -13.95 1.35
CA LEU A 406 31.77 -13.73 0.17
C LEU A 406 32.10 -14.71 -0.96
N GLU A 407 33.36 -15.12 -1.12
CA GLU A 407 33.75 -16.20 -2.05
C GLU A 407 33.11 -17.54 -1.66
N GLU A 408 33.02 -17.87 -0.37
CA GLU A 408 32.32 -19.07 0.10
C GLU A 408 30.81 -19.00 -0.13
N VAL A 409 30.20 -17.82 0.09
CA VAL A 409 28.78 -17.57 -0.19
C VAL A 409 28.52 -17.69 -1.70
N ALA A 410 29.42 -17.15 -2.53
CA ALA A 410 29.38 -17.26 -3.98
C ALA A 410 29.45 -18.72 -4.44
N ALA A 411 30.39 -19.50 -3.88
CA ALA A 411 30.58 -20.91 -4.19
C ALA A 411 29.38 -21.79 -3.78
N LYS A 412 28.59 -21.35 -2.79
CA LYS A 412 27.33 -22.00 -2.37
C LYS A 412 26.11 -21.54 -3.17
N GLY A 413 26.27 -20.59 -4.09
CA GLY A 413 25.16 -20.01 -4.86
C GLY A 413 24.18 -19.20 -4.00
N ALA A 414 24.64 -18.68 -2.86
CA ALA A 414 23.81 -17.97 -1.89
C ALA A 414 24.02 -16.45 -1.96
N THR A 415 23.15 -15.70 -1.29
CA THR A 415 23.35 -14.29 -0.95
C THR A 415 23.39 -14.17 0.57
N ILE A 416 23.92 -13.06 1.09
CA ILE A 416 24.12 -12.89 2.55
C ILE A 416 23.72 -11.47 2.99
N THR A 417 23.16 -11.34 4.17
CA THR A 417 22.84 -10.03 4.78
C THR A 417 23.94 -9.54 5.70
N TRP A 418 23.95 -8.24 6.03
CA TRP A 418 24.89 -7.70 7.04
C TRP A 418 24.72 -8.37 8.41
N SER A 419 23.49 -8.72 8.80
CA SER A 419 23.21 -9.43 10.05
C SER A 419 23.82 -10.83 10.05
N GLU A 420 23.72 -11.56 8.94
CA GLU A 420 24.34 -12.89 8.78
C GLU A 420 25.87 -12.82 8.69
N LEU A 421 26.43 -11.78 8.06
CA LEU A 421 27.86 -11.51 8.07
C LEU A 421 28.38 -11.25 9.48
N THR A 422 27.59 -10.58 10.32
CA THR A 422 27.93 -10.33 11.73
C THR A 422 28.06 -11.61 12.53
N VAL A 423 27.19 -12.60 12.27
CA VAL A 423 27.28 -13.92 12.90
C VAL A 423 28.55 -14.68 12.48
N ARG A 424 29.01 -14.51 11.24
CA ARG A 424 30.17 -15.22 10.70
C ARG A 424 31.52 -14.56 10.96
N LEU A 425 31.55 -13.23 10.98
CA LEU A 425 32.78 -12.42 11.09
C LEU A 425 32.92 -11.70 12.43
N GLY A 426 31.85 -11.65 13.25
CA GLY A 426 31.80 -10.99 14.55
C GLY A 426 31.13 -9.61 14.55
N GLY A 427 30.87 -9.08 15.75
CA GLY A 427 30.12 -7.83 16.00
C GLY A 427 30.68 -6.58 15.35
N TRP A 428 31.99 -6.54 15.09
CA TRP A 428 32.66 -5.38 14.47
C TRP A 428 32.09 -5.02 13.09
N VAL A 429 31.52 -5.98 12.35
CA VAL A 429 30.88 -5.73 11.05
C VAL A 429 29.55 -4.97 11.20
N HIS A 430 28.82 -5.23 12.28
CA HIS A 430 27.56 -4.55 12.59
C HIS A 430 27.79 -3.16 13.17
N ASP A 431 28.84 -2.96 13.95
CA ASP A 431 29.12 -1.68 14.61
C ASP A 431 29.67 -0.61 13.65
N LEU A 432 30.02 -0.99 12.41
CA LEU A 432 30.45 -0.06 11.37
C LEU A 432 29.27 0.78 10.84
N PRO A 433 29.40 2.12 10.79
CA PRO A 433 28.40 2.98 10.16
C PRO A 433 28.38 2.76 8.63
N ASN A 434 27.24 3.05 7.99
CA ASN A 434 27.03 2.81 6.55
C ASN A 434 28.15 3.34 5.62
N PRO A 435 28.77 4.51 5.86
CA PRO A 435 29.92 4.97 5.08
C PRO A 435 31.13 4.02 5.17
N ALA A 436 31.44 3.50 6.36
CA ALA A 436 32.55 2.59 6.57
C ALA A 436 32.28 1.20 5.96
N ARG A 437 31.02 0.72 6.03
CA ARG A 437 30.58 -0.50 5.32
C ARG A 437 30.72 -0.37 3.80
N ARG A 438 30.45 0.82 3.25
CA ARG A 438 30.62 1.12 1.83
C ARG A 438 32.10 1.07 1.43
N GLU A 439 32.99 1.72 2.19
CA GLU A 439 34.44 1.65 1.92
C GLU A 439 34.95 0.20 1.97
N LEU A 440 34.48 -0.58 2.94
CA LEU A 440 34.87 -1.98 3.07
C LEU A 440 34.45 -2.83 1.84
N LEU A 441 33.24 -2.62 1.31
CA LEU A 441 32.79 -3.30 0.08
C LEU A 441 33.59 -2.87 -1.16
N VAL A 442 34.01 -1.61 -1.22
CA VAL A 442 34.89 -1.13 -2.29
C VAL A 442 36.26 -1.81 -2.19
N GLU A 443 36.82 -1.93 -0.99
CA GLU A 443 38.10 -2.63 -0.77
C GLU A 443 38.01 -4.14 -1.07
N VAL A 444 36.85 -4.77 -0.82
CA VAL A 444 36.58 -6.19 -1.18
C VAL A 444 36.62 -6.43 -2.68
N ASP A 445 36.31 -5.45 -3.52
CA ASP A 445 36.31 -5.63 -4.98
C ASP A 445 37.56 -5.04 -5.66
N LYS A 446 38.49 -4.46 -4.89
CA LYS A 446 39.79 -3.99 -5.39
C LYS A 446 40.86 -5.10 -5.36
N PRO A 447 41.80 -5.14 -6.33
CA PRO A 447 41.77 -4.39 -7.59
C PRO A 447 40.70 -4.96 -8.54
N ARG A 448 39.99 -4.08 -9.24
CA ARG A 448 38.95 -4.49 -10.19
C ARG A 448 39.59 -5.05 -11.45
N VAL A 449 39.34 -6.33 -11.73
CA VAL A 449 39.60 -6.95 -13.03
C VAL A 449 38.28 -6.95 -13.80
N PRO A 450 38.17 -6.30 -14.98
CA PRO A 450 36.90 -6.16 -15.70
C PRO A 450 36.18 -7.48 -16.03
N GLU A 451 36.93 -8.58 -16.15
CA GLU A 451 36.44 -9.93 -16.43
C GLU A 451 35.90 -10.67 -15.19
N ASN A 452 36.17 -10.17 -13.97
CA ASN A 452 35.75 -10.82 -12.73
C ASN A 452 34.46 -10.19 -12.19
N PRO A 453 33.46 -11.01 -11.82
CA PRO A 453 32.21 -10.50 -11.25
C PRO A 453 32.41 -10.02 -9.81
N LEU A 454 31.65 -9.01 -9.41
CA LEU A 454 31.78 -8.38 -8.09
C LEU A 454 31.28 -9.28 -6.96
N LEU A 455 32.00 -9.31 -5.84
CA LEU A 455 31.60 -10.05 -4.64
C LEU A 455 30.65 -9.22 -3.77
N SER A 456 30.78 -7.89 -3.77
CA SER A 456 29.90 -6.99 -2.99
C SER A 456 28.42 -7.11 -3.36
N VAL A 457 28.11 -7.56 -4.59
CA VAL A 457 26.73 -7.76 -5.06
C VAL A 457 25.97 -8.86 -4.31
N LEU A 458 26.70 -9.77 -3.67
CA LEU A 458 26.12 -10.86 -2.87
C LEU A 458 25.57 -10.39 -1.53
N VAL A 459 25.93 -9.16 -1.11
CA VAL A 459 25.40 -8.55 0.11
C VAL A 459 24.05 -7.90 -0.18
N VAL A 460 23.00 -8.43 0.40
CA VAL A 460 21.61 -8.01 0.19
C VAL A 460 20.95 -7.55 1.49
N THR A 461 19.86 -6.80 1.36
CA THR A 461 18.95 -6.53 2.48
C THR A 461 18.22 -7.81 2.90
N TYR A 462 17.61 -7.83 4.08
CA TYR A 462 16.79 -8.95 4.57
C TYR A 462 15.62 -9.32 3.64
N LEU A 463 15.23 -8.42 2.74
CA LEU A 463 14.21 -8.64 1.71
C LEU A 463 14.78 -9.22 0.40
N GLY A 464 16.06 -9.62 0.37
CA GLY A 464 16.74 -10.13 -0.83
C GLY A 464 16.99 -9.07 -1.90
N ARG A 465 16.88 -7.77 -1.55
CA ARG A 465 17.11 -6.64 -2.48
C ARG A 465 18.54 -6.12 -2.38
N PRO A 466 19.12 -5.56 -3.47
CA PRO A 466 20.42 -4.90 -3.42
C PRO A 466 20.48 -3.77 -2.39
N LEU A 467 21.67 -3.49 -1.84
CA LEU A 467 21.88 -2.42 -0.87
C LEU A 467 21.52 -1.04 -1.46
N SER A 468 20.98 -0.15 -0.64
CA SER A 468 20.53 1.19 -1.07
C SER A 468 21.65 2.13 -1.52
N TYR A 469 22.90 1.82 -1.16
CA TYR A 469 24.11 2.54 -1.54
C TYR A 469 25.01 1.72 -2.49
N LEU A 470 24.48 0.67 -3.12
CA LEU A 470 25.23 -0.16 -4.08
C LEU A 470 25.67 0.67 -5.29
N ASP A 471 24.84 1.60 -5.76
CA ASP A 471 25.18 2.59 -6.80
C ASP A 471 26.48 3.35 -6.48
N GLN A 472 26.63 3.81 -5.23
CA GLN A 472 27.83 4.51 -4.77
C GLN A 472 29.07 3.61 -4.69
N VAL A 473 28.90 2.30 -4.44
CA VAL A 473 29.98 1.31 -4.50
C VAL A 473 30.43 1.13 -5.96
N LEU A 474 29.47 1.06 -6.90
CA LEU A 474 29.75 0.92 -8.33
C LEU A 474 30.49 2.13 -8.90
N GLY A 475 30.05 3.35 -8.57
CA GLY A 475 30.71 4.58 -8.99
C GLY A 475 32.18 4.65 -8.53
N ARG A 476 32.47 4.19 -7.31
CA ARG A 476 33.83 4.13 -6.76
C ARG A 476 34.71 3.03 -7.36
N LEU A 477 34.10 1.98 -7.91
CA LEU A 477 34.78 0.91 -8.65
C LEU A 477 34.89 1.20 -10.17
N GLY A 478 34.42 2.38 -10.61
CA GLY A 478 34.44 2.79 -12.02
C GLY A 478 33.51 1.96 -12.91
N VAL A 479 32.45 1.37 -12.35
CA VAL A 479 31.41 0.65 -13.10
C VAL A 479 30.36 1.67 -13.54
N ALA A 480 29.90 1.60 -14.79
CA ALA A 480 28.84 2.47 -15.28
C ALA A 480 27.58 2.34 -14.41
N GLU A 481 27.17 3.43 -13.78
CA GLU A 481 26.05 3.45 -12.84
C GLU A 481 24.72 3.19 -13.57
N PRO A 482 23.88 2.25 -13.11
CA PRO A 482 22.57 2.00 -13.72
C PRO A 482 21.64 3.22 -13.60
N ALA A 483 21.07 3.67 -14.72
CA ALA A 483 20.27 4.91 -14.82
C ALA A 483 18.93 4.93 -14.03
N SER A 484 18.54 3.83 -13.38
CA SER A 484 17.32 3.77 -12.55
C SER A 484 17.41 2.66 -11.49
N LYS A 485 16.57 2.76 -10.44
CA LYS A 485 16.47 1.71 -9.41
C LYS A 485 16.10 0.33 -9.97
N LEU A 486 15.28 0.28 -11.02
CA LEU A 486 14.92 -0.97 -11.70
C LEU A 486 16.11 -1.52 -12.49
N ALA A 487 16.87 -0.65 -13.16
CA ALA A 487 18.09 -1.03 -13.87
C ALA A 487 19.16 -1.56 -12.91
N LEU A 488 19.31 -0.94 -11.73
CA LEU A 488 20.21 -1.41 -10.67
C LEU A 488 19.83 -2.80 -10.16
N GLN A 489 18.52 -3.08 -10.00
CA GLN A 489 18.04 -4.41 -9.60
C GLN A 489 18.31 -5.48 -10.66
N GLN A 490 18.05 -5.16 -11.93
CA GLN A 490 18.28 -6.08 -13.05
C GLN A 490 19.78 -6.34 -13.23
N TRP A 491 20.60 -5.30 -13.13
CA TRP A 491 22.05 -5.37 -13.18
C TRP A 491 22.59 -6.23 -12.02
N ALA A 492 22.17 -5.96 -10.78
CA ALA A 492 22.63 -6.70 -9.60
C ALA A 492 22.24 -8.18 -9.67
N ALA A 493 21.04 -8.51 -10.18
CA ALA A 493 20.61 -9.89 -10.37
C ALA A 493 21.42 -10.62 -11.45
N ALA A 494 21.77 -9.93 -12.55
CA ALA A 494 22.62 -10.48 -13.59
C ALA A 494 24.05 -10.69 -13.09
N GLU A 495 24.58 -9.74 -12.34
CA GLU A 495 25.94 -9.80 -11.78
C GLU A 495 26.05 -10.87 -10.69
N THR A 496 25.06 -11.00 -9.79
CA THR A 496 24.97 -12.10 -8.81
C THR A 496 25.08 -13.47 -9.48
N LYS A 497 24.36 -13.65 -10.60
CA LYS A 497 24.38 -14.90 -11.34
C LYS A 497 25.77 -15.19 -11.92
N LYS A 498 26.47 -14.18 -12.46
CA LYS A 498 27.85 -14.33 -12.93
C LYS A 498 28.80 -14.67 -11.78
N THR A 499 28.63 -14.03 -10.61
CA THR A 499 29.44 -14.34 -9.42
C THR A 499 29.24 -15.79 -8.98
N HIS A 500 28.00 -16.30 -8.95
CA HIS A 500 27.73 -17.70 -8.65
C HIS A 500 28.35 -18.66 -9.68
N GLU A 501 28.26 -18.34 -10.96
CA GLU A 501 28.82 -19.16 -12.05
C GLU A 501 30.37 -19.22 -11.95
N ALA A 502 31.03 -18.09 -11.73
CA ALA A 502 32.48 -17.98 -11.64
C ALA A 502 33.07 -18.73 -10.42
N TYR A 503 32.43 -18.61 -9.26
CA TYR A 503 32.94 -19.22 -8.01
C TYR A 503 32.42 -20.64 -7.78
N GLY A 504 31.30 -21.04 -8.40
CA GLY A 504 30.77 -22.41 -8.33
C GLY A 504 31.67 -23.48 -9.00
N HIS A 505 32.43 -23.11 -10.04
CA HIS A 505 33.31 -24.03 -10.79
C HIS A 505 34.66 -24.29 -10.09
N ARG A 506 35.04 -23.46 -9.11
CA ARG A 506 36.33 -23.57 -8.39
C ARG A 506 36.36 -24.77 -7.43
N ARG A 507 35.19 -25.21 -6.94
CA ARG A 507 35.05 -26.35 -6.02
C ARG A 507 35.19 -27.70 -6.71
N THR A 508 34.86 -27.80 -8.00
CA THR A 508 34.93 -29.03 -8.80
C THR A 508 36.35 -29.43 -9.20
N ARG A 509 37.33 -28.51 -9.11
CA ARG A 509 38.74 -28.76 -9.47
C ARG A 509 39.63 -29.17 -8.28
N ALA A 510 39.17 -28.95 -7.04
CA ALA A 510 39.95 -29.16 -5.81
C ALA A 510 39.67 -30.51 -5.11
N SER A 511 38.85 -31.39 -5.69
CA SER A 511 38.61 -32.74 -5.18
C SER A 511 38.59 -33.73 -6.34
N ALA A 512 39.77 -34.17 -6.76
CA ALA A 512 39.93 -35.29 -7.67
C ALA A 512 41.18 -36.10 -7.30
N ALA A 513 40.96 -37.23 -6.61
CA ALA A 513 41.83 -38.40 -6.64
C ALA A 513 41.24 -39.43 -7.64
N PRO A 514 42.04 -40.30 -8.28
CA PRO A 514 41.58 -41.13 -9.42
C PRO A 514 41.09 -42.53 -8.96
N PRO A 515 40.53 -43.38 -9.86
CA PRO A 515 39.11 -43.62 -10.08
C PRO A 515 38.62 -44.99 -9.49
N PRO A 516 37.35 -45.40 -9.70
CA PRO A 516 37.21 -46.43 -10.74
C PRO A 516 36.02 -46.23 -11.67
N ARG A 517 36.19 -46.85 -12.84
CA ARG A 517 35.25 -46.95 -13.94
C ARG A 517 33.87 -47.42 -13.48
N VAL A 518 32.87 -46.55 -13.56
CA VAL A 518 31.49 -46.97 -13.73
C VAL A 518 30.87 -46.15 -14.85
N LYS A 519 30.28 -46.88 -15.80
CA LYS A 519 29.75 -46.44 -17.09
C LYS A 519 28.94 -45.14 -16.95
N GLN A 520 29.30 -44.11 -17.72
CA GLN A 520 28.44 -42.95 -17.94
C GLN A 520 27.08 -43.41 -18.49
N PRO A 521 25.94 -43.10 -17.84
CA PRO A 521 24.72 -42.93 -18.60
C PRO A 521 24.84 -41.58 -19.29
N ALA A 522 24.83 -41.58 -20.62
CA ALA A 522 24.73 -40.37 -21.43
C ALA A 522 23.66 -39.46 -20.81
N ALA A 523 24.03 -38.24 -20.47
CA ALA A 523 23.10 -37.22 -20.00
C ALA A 523 22.03 -37.05 -21.08
N ARG A 524 20.86 -37.67 -20.86
CA ARG A 524 19.72 -37.52 -21.75
C ARG A 524 19.43 -36.03 -21.86
N VAL A 525 19.69 -35.47 -23.05
CA VAL A 525 19.18 -34.16 -23.45
C VAL A 525 17.69 -34.20 -23.16
N GLN A 526 17.28 -33.51 -22.09
CA GLN A 526 15.90 -33.55 -21.66
C GLN A 526 15.06 -32.89 -22.75
N ALA A 527 14.27 -33.71 -23.44
CA ALA A 527 13.29 -33.25 -24.40
C ALA A 527 12.37 -32.20 -23.72
N PRO A 528 12.01 -31.12 -24.41
CA PRO A 528 11.11 -30.12 -23.88
C PRO A 528 9.78 -30.76 -23.46
N SER A 529 9.23 -30.31 -22.33
CA SER A 529 7.94 -30.79 -21.88
C SER A 529 6.83 -30.37 -22.87
N GLU A 530 5.80 -31.19 -23.00
CA GLU A 530 4.65 -30.88 -23.87
C GLU A 530 3.96 -29.56 -23.47
N SER A 531 4.01 -29.22 -22.18
CA SER A 531 3.54 -27.94 -21.65
C SER A 531 4.39 -26.75 -22.16
N ASP A 532 5.73 -26.88 -22.12
CA ASP A 532 6.64 -25.85 -22.62
C ASP A 532 6.46 -25.65 -24.13
N LEU A 533 6.24 -26.72 -24.89
CA LEU A 533 5.96 -26.67 -26.34
C LEU A 533 4.63 -25.97 -26.63
N ARG A 534 3.55 -26.30 -25.90
CA ARG A 534 2.24 -25.61 -26.04
C ARG A 534 2.37 -24.12 -25.72
N ARG A 535 3.07 -23.77 -24.65
CA ARG A 535 3.30 -22.38 -24.25
C ARG A 535 4.14 -21.63 -25.29
N ALA A 536 5.14 -22.27 -25.87
CA ALA A 536 5.98 -21.67 -26.90
C ALA A 536 5.21 -21.46 -28.21
N HIS A 537 4.35 -22.39 -28.60
CA HIS A 537 3.45 -22.22 -29.74
C HIS A 537 2.50 -21.03 -29.56
N GLN A 538 1.86 -20.91 -28.39
CA GLN A 538 1.00 -19.77 -28.06
C GLN A 538 1.79 -18.45 -28.07
N ARG A 539 3.01 -18.45 -27.53
CA ARG A 539 3.88 -17.29 -27.48
C ARG A 539 4.28 -16.81 -28.87
N ARG A 540 4.64 -17.73 -29.76
CA ARG A 540 4.96 -17.45 -31.17
C ARG A 540 3.78 -16.78 -31.88
N ALA A 541 2.56 -17.28 -31.66
CA ALA A 541 1.36 -16.67 -32.24
C ALA A 541 1.11 -15.24 -31.73
N GLN A 542 1.26 -15.01 -30.42
CA GLN A 542 1.09 -13.68 -29.81
C GLN A 542 2.12 -12.66 -30.33
N ILE A 543 3.39 -13.05 -30.43
CA ILE A 543 4.44 -12.17 -30.97
C ILE A 543 4.16 -11.86 -32.44
N GLY A 544 3.75 -12.85 -33.24
CA GLY A 544 3.37 -12.63 -34.64
C GLY A 544 2.23 -11.62 -34.80
N GLU A 545 1.15 -11.74 -34.02
CA GLU A 545 0.03 -10.80 -34.03
C GLU A 545 0.47 -9.37 -33.66
N LYS A 546 1.33 -9.25 -32.65
CA LYS A 546 1.84 -7.95 -32.18
C LYS A 546 2.82 -7.31 -33.15
N LEU A 547 3.60 -8.09 -33.89
CA LEU A 547 4.46 -7.59 -34.95
C LEU A 547 3.63 -6.99 -36.09
N GLU A 548 2.52 -7.62 -36.48
CA GLU A 548 1.58 -7.06 -37.46
C GLU A 548 0.95 -5.75 -36.98
N GLU A 549 0.55 -5.70 -35.71
CA GLU A 549 0.01 -4.47 -35.09
C GLU A 549 1.05 -3.34 -34.99
N ALA A 550 2.28 -3.68 -34.61
CA ALA A 550 3.41 -2.75 -34.59
C ALA A 550 3.74 -2.23 -35.99
N ALA A 551 3.70 -3.08 -37.02
CA ALA A 551 3.92 -2.67 -38.41
C ALA A 551 2.87 -1.65 -38.88
N ARG A 552 1.58 -1.89 -38.58
CA ARG A 552 0.50 -0.93 -38.87
C ARG A 552 0.67 0.39 -38.11
N THR A 553 1.10 0.33 -36.86
CA THR A 553 1.30 1.51 -36.00
C THR A 553 2.50 2.33 -36.45
N ARG A 554 3.56 1.66 -36.92
CA ARG A 554 4.78 2.30 -37.44
C ARG A 554 4.48 3.22 -38.62
N VAL A 555 3.60 2.82 -39.54
CA VAL A 555 3.19 3.64 -40.71
C VAL A 555 2.55 4.97 -40.28
N ARG A 556 1.95 5.02 -39.09
CA ARG A 556 1.26 6.20 -38.54
C ARG A 556 2.09 6.97 -37.52
N ALA A 557 3.23 6.44 -37.09
CA ALA A 557 4.09 7.04 -36.10
C ALA A 557 5.01 8.10 -36.73
N LYS A 558 5.47 9.08 -35.94
CA LYS A 558 6.40 10.15 -36.36
C LYS A 558 7.58 10.27 -35.39
N GLY A 559 8.70 10.80 -35.87
CA GLY A 559 9.91 11.07 -35.07
C GLY A 559 10.56 9.82 -34.48
N ALA A 560 11.19 9.96 -33.32
CA ALA A 560 11.94 8.90 -32.62
C ALA A 560 11.14 7.61 -32.33
N ARG A 561 9.79 7.67 -32.38
CA ARG A 561 8.92 6.52 -32.20
C ARG A 561 8.99 5.53 -33.37
N VAL A 562 9.25 5.99 -34.59
CA VAL A 562 9.38 5.13 -35.78
C VAL A 562 10.63 4.27 -35.72
N GLN A 563 11.75 4.85 -35.25
CA GLN A 563 13.02 4.14 -35.08
C GLN A 563 12.88 3.03 -34.03
N ARG A 564 12.35 3.36 -32.86
CA ARG A 564 12.10 2.40 -31.78
C ARG A 564 11.13 1.28 -32.17
N LEU A 565 10.06 1.60 -32.92
CA LEU A 565 9.15 0.59 -33.45
C LEU A 565 9.82 -0.31 -34.48
N SER A 566 10.69 0.22 -35.34
CA SER A 566 11.45 -0.58 -36.29
C SER A 566 12.43 -1.54 -35.60
N GLU A 567 13.16 -1.06 -34.59
CA GLU A 567 14.06 -1.88 -33.77
C GLU A 567 13.31 -2.99 -33.04
N ALA A 568 12.16 -2.68 -32.41
CA ALA A 568 11.34 -3.67 -31.72
C ALA A 568 10.72 -4.69 -32.67
N ILE A 569 10.30 -4.28 -33.87
CA ILE A 569 9.82 -5.20 -34.92
C ILE A 569 10.94 -6.14 -35.35
N GLN A 570 12.15 -5.63 -35.52
CA GLN A 570 13.31 -6.43 -35.91
C GLN A 570 13.67 -7.46 -34.83
N GLN A 571 13.74 -7.04 -33.57
CA GLN A 571 13.99 -7.94 -32.43
C GLN A 571 12.93 -9.04 -32.32
N GLY A 572 11.65 -8.71 -32.54
CA GLY A 572 10.60 -9.72 -32.50
C GLY A 572 10.67 -10.71 -33.66
N LYS A 573 11.07 -10.28 -34.86
CA LYS A 573 11.29 -11.20 -36.01
C LYS A 573 12.47 -12.13 -35.77
N GLU A 574 13.59 -11.61 -35.28
CA GLU A 574 14.77 -12.41 -34.93
C GLU A 574 14.44 -13.43 -33.84
N HIS A 575 13.69 -13.01 -32.81
CA HIS A 575 13.23 -13.90 -31.76
C HIS A 575 12.32 -15.02 -32.30
N LEU A 576 11.42 -14.73 -33.25
CA LEU A 576 10.61 -15.76 -33.90
C LEU A 576 11.44 -16.73 -34.77
N GLY A 577 12.50 -16.25 -35.42
CA GLY A 577 13.42 -17.08 -36.21
C GLY A 577 14.16 -18.12 -35.37
N GLN A 578 14.53 -17.77 -34.13
CA GLN A 578 15.23 -18.67 -33.20
C GLN A 578 14.37 -19.84 -32.70
N TYR A 579 13.04 -19.80 -32.89
CA TYR A 579 12.12 -20.81 -32.35
C TYR A 579 12.40 -22.23 -32.90
N GLU A 580 12.73 -22.35 -34.18
CA GLU A 580 12.93 -23.66 -34.83
C GLU A 580 14.17 -24.39 -34.28
N GLU A 581 15.19 -23.64 -33.87
CA GLU A 581 16.42 -24.16 -33.27
C GLU A 581 16.23 -24.55 -31.80
N VAL A 582 15.44 -23.77 -31.04
CA VAL A 582 15.26 -24.00 -29.60
C VAL A 582 14.17 -25.02 -29.26
N ARG A 583 13.22 -25.30 -30.16
CA ARG A 583 12.05 -26.17 -29.88
C ARG A 583 12.40 -27.61 -29.54
N SER A 584 13.58 -28.09 -29.90
CA SER A 584 14.06 -29.44 -29.60
C SER A 584 14.79 -29.53 -28.26
N HIS A 585 15.08 -28.40 -27.59
CA HIS A 585 15.93 -28.34 -26.40
C HIS A 585 15.21 -27.69 -25.21
N GLY A 586 14.83 -28.47 -24.18
CA GLY A 586 13.98 -27.98 -23.08
C GLY A 586 14.52 -26.75 -22.32
N LYS A 587 15.83 -26.68 -22.06
CA LYS A 587 16.44 -25.52 -21.38
C LYS A 587 16.45 -24.27 -22.27
N ALA A 588 16.75 -24.43 -23.55
CA ALA A 588 16.76 -23.33 -24.52
C ALA A 588 15.34 -22.82 -24.80
N LEU A 589 14.35 -23.71 -24.88
CA LEU A 589 12.94 -23.36 -25.07
C LEU A 589 12.40 -22.51 -23.91
N ARG A 590 12.79 -22.82 -22.66
CA ARG A 590 12.40 -22.01 -21.49
C ARG A 590 13.08 -20.64 -21.47
N ALA A 591 14.33 -20.55 -21.92
CA ALA A 591 15.02 -19.26 -22.09
C ALA A 591 14.35 -18.42 -23.19
N TRP A 592 14.00 -19.04 -24.31
CA TRP A 592 13.26 -18.42 -25.41
C TRP A 592 11.89 -17.89 -24.95
N LEU A 593 11.13 -18.69 -24.18
CA LEU A 593 9.86 -18.24 -23.60
C LEU A 593 9.99 -16.97 -22.74
N LYS A 594 11.04 -16.89 -21.91
CA LYS A 594 11.30 -15.75 -21.04
C LYS A 594 11.68 -14.49 -21.83
N GLU A 595 12.44 -14.65 -22.91
CA GLU A 595 12.77 -13.53 -23.80
C GLU A 595 11.55 -13.09 -24.61
N GLY A 596 10.68 -14.02 -25.00
CA GLY A 596 9.40 -13.71 -25.66
C GLY A 596 8.43 -12.90 -24.78
N ASP A 597 8.48 -13.06 -23.45
CA ASP A 597 7.75 -12.17 -22.50
C ASP A 597 8.27 -10.72 -22.60
N ARG A 598 9.58 -10.52 -22.73
CA ARG A 598 10.20 -9.18 -22.84
C ARG A 598 9.92 -8.51 -24.17
N VAL A 599 10.00 -9.27 -25.26
CA VAL A 599 9.68 -8.78 -26.61
C VAL A 599 8.23 -8.32 -26.70
N LEU A 600 7.29 -9.08 -26.12
CA LEU A 600 5.88 -8.69 -26.11
C LEU A 600 5.63 -7.41 -25.31
N ASP A 601 6.22 -7.31 -24.12
CA ASP A 601 6.09 -6.12 -23.28
C ASP A 601 6.69 -4.87 -23.94
N LEU A 602 7.79 -5.02 -24.69
CA LEU A 602 8.37 -3.94 -25.50
C LEU A 602 7.43 -3.52 -26.65
N LEU A 603 6.88 -4.48 -27.39
CA LEU A 603 5.94 -4.22 -28.49
C LEU A 603 4.66 -3.55 -27.97
N ASP A 604 4.06 -4.04 -26.89
CA ASP A 604 2.84 -3.47 -26.30
C ASP A 604 3.06 -2.04 -25.80
N ARG A 605 4.21 -1.76 -25.17
CA ARG A 605 4.58 -0.39 -24.74
C ARG A 605 4.69 0.57 -25.92
N LEU A 606 5.26 0.13 -27.04
CA LEU A 606 5.50 1.00 -28.21
C LEU A 606 4.28 1.16 -29.12
N ILE A 607 3.41 0.14 -29.21
CA ILE A 607 2.10 0.23 -29.88
C ILE A 607 1.20 1.24 -29.14
N GLY A 608 1.24 1.23 -27.80
CA GLY A 608 0.40 2.09 -26.96
C GLY A 608 -1.07 1.66 -26.97
N ARG A 609 -1.84 1.99 -25.92
CA ARG A 609 -3.27 1.61 -25.86
C ARG A 609 -4.03 2.23 -27.04
N PRO A 610 -4.87 1.47 -27.77
CA PRO A 610 -5.69 2.03 -28.82
C PRO A 610 -6.66 3.03 -28.22
N ILE A 611 -6.49 4.31 -28.54
CA ILE A 611 -7.56 5.29 -28.42
C ILE A 611 -8.65 4.79 -29.37
N THR A 612 -9.78 4.36 -28.81
CA THR A 612 -11.00 4.22 -29.60
C THR A 612 -11.43 5.62 -30.00
N VAL A 613 -10.85 6.11 -31.10
CA VAL A 613 -11.33 7.31 -31.77
C VAL A 613 -12.65 6.90 -32.43
N THR A 614 -13.74 7.11 -31.71
CA THR A 614 -15.03 7.37 -32.37
C THR A 614 -14.83 8.61 -33.24
N PRO A 615 -15.05 8.55 -34.57
CA PRO A 615 -14.97 9.75 -35.39
C PRO A 615 -16.08 10.70 -34.93
N ALA A 616 -15.65 11.85 -34.42
CA ALA A 616 -16.54 12.93 -34.05
C ALA A 616 -17.32 13.38 -35.28
N LYS A 617 -18.64 13.48 -35.12
CA LYS A 617 -19.51 14.23 -36.04
C LYS A 617 -18.93 15.62 -36.22
N THR A 618 -18.68 15.97 -37.47
CA THR A 618 -18.36 17.32 -37.91
C THR A 618 -19.56 18.23 -37.64
N GLU A 619 -19.52 18.97 -36.54
CA GLU A 619 -20.37 20.15 -36.37
C GLU A 619 -19.53 21.36 -36.76
N HIS A 620 -19.92 21.95 -37.89
CA HIS A 620 -19.36 23.18 -38.42
C HIS A 620 -19.57 24.33 -37.43
N ARG A 621 -18.46 24.91 -36.98
CA ARG A 621 -18.42 26.22 -36.32
C ARG A 621 -18.68 27.30 -37.38
N THR A 622 -19.88 27.87 -37.36
CA THR A 622 -20.19 29.11 -38.11
C THR A 622 -19.69 30.29 -37.28
N ALA A 623 -18.71 31.01 -37.82
CA ALA A 623 -18.27 32.30 -37.31
C ALA A 623 -19.25 33.40 -37.77
N ALA A 624 -19.60 34.29 -36.85
CA ALA A 624 -20.36 35.51 -37.14
C ALA A 624 -19.44 36.58 -37.78
N PRO A 625 -19.94 37.39 -38.72
CA PRO A 625 -19.30 38.65 -39.09
C PRO A 625 -20.17 39.88 -38.76
N GLU A 626 -19.48 40.99 -38.50
CA GLU A 626 -19.99 42.36 -38.30
C GLU A 626 -20.39 43.07 -39.61
N PRO A 627 -21.03 44.27 -39.55
CA PRO A 627 -21.96 44.76 -40.58
C PRO A 627 -21.40 45.87 -41.50
N LYS A 628 -21.98 46.00 -42.72
CA LYS A 628 -22.55 47.24 -43.33
C LYS A 628 -22.84 47.08 -44.86
N PRO A 629 -23.68 47.94 -45.46
CA PRO A 629 -24.54 47.60 -46.61
C PRO A 629 -24.14 48.25 -47.94
N ALA A 630 -24.69 47.77 -49.07
CA ALA A 630 -25.38 48.57 -50.11
C ALA A 630 -25.49 47.86 -51.49
N LYS A 631 -26.66 48.03 -52.12
CA LYS A 631 -26.96 48.12 -53.57
C LYS A 631 -26.97 46.80 -54.39
N ARG A 632 -28.16 46.45 -54.94
CA ARG A 632 -28.60 46.58 -56.37
C ARG A 632 -27.94 45.53 -57.27
N GLU A 633 -28.56 44.85 -58.22
CA GLU A 633 -29.86 44.90 -58.89
C GLU A 633 -29.90 43.69 -59.86
N HIS A 634 -31.12 43.27 -60.24
CA HIS A 634 -31.50 42.65 -61.52
C HIS A 634 -30.99 41.23 -61.91
N ARG A 635 -31.92 40.27 -62.10
CA ARG A 635 -32.66 39.91 -63.36
C ARG A 635 -31.75 39.06 -64.26
N ALA A 636 -32.10 37.91 -64.85
CA ALA A 636 -33.37 37.37 -65.31
C ALA A 636 -33.20 35.86 -65.61
N ALA A 637 -34.31 35.11 -65.55
CA ALA A 637 -34.89 34.34 -66.66
C ALA A 637 -34.42 32.88 -66.86
N ALA A 638 -35.40 31.99 -66.70
CA ALA A 638 -35.41 30.57 -67.09
C ALA A 638 -35.38 30.42 -68.63
N PRO A 639 -35.21 29.19 -69.22
CA PRO A 639 -36.30 28.20 -69.23
C PRO A 639 -35.86 26.71 -69.17
N ALA A 640 -36.82 25.84 -68.84
CA ALA A 640 -36.83 24.38 -69.00
C ALA A 640 -37.10 24.00 -70.52
N PRO A 641 -37.21 22.73 -71.00
CA PRO A 641 -37.61 21.51 -70.25
C PRO A 641 -37.24 20.06 -70.77
N LYS A 642 -37.56 19.06 -69.91
CA LYS A 642 -37.94 17.61 -70.08
C LYS A 642 -36.88 16.52 -70.47
N PRO A 643 -37.15 15.21 -70.21
CA PRO A 643 -37.37 14.56 -68.89
C PRO A 643 -36.68 13.16 -68.77
N ALA A 644 -36.95 12.46 -67.65
CA ALA A 644 -36.84 11.01 -67.39
C ALA A 644 -35.59 10.47 -66.65
N LYS A 645 -35.73 10.20 -65.35
CA LYS A 645 -36.07 8.85 -64.83
C LYS A 645 -36.18 8.88 -63.31
N VAL A 646 -37.30 8.35 -62.83
CA VAL A 646 -37.59 8.04 -61.43
C VAL A 646 -36.52 7.06 -60.92
N LEU A 647 -35.85 7.41 -59.82
CA LEU A 647 -35.04 6.50 -59.02
C LEU A 647 -35.52 6.61 -57.59
N GLU A 648 -36.18 5.55 -57.13
CA GLU A 648 -36.70 5.41 -55.78
C GLU A 648 -35.59 5.54 -54.72
N PRO A 649 -35.90 6.10 -53.54
CA PRO A 649 -34.94 6.16 -52.44
C PRO A 649 -34.73 4.76 -51.83
N LYS A 650 -33.47 4.29 -51.82
CA LYS A 650 -33.06 3.06 -51.12
C LYS A 650 -33.42 3.12 -49.63
N PRO A 651 -34.00 2.06 -49.04
CA PRO A 651 -34.39 2.05 -47.64
C PRO A 651 -33.15 1.98 -46.73
N VAL A 652 -33.14 2.83 -45.70
CA VAL A 652 -32.12 2.83 -44.65
C VAL A 652 -32.31 1.58 -43.78
N GLU A 653 -31.34 0.65 -43.81
CA GLU A 653 -31.33 -0.55 -42.97
C GLU A 653 -31.31 -0.17 -41.47
N LYS A 654 -32.45 -0.35 -40.79
CA LYS A 654 -32.52 -0.35 -39.32
C LYS A 654 -31.69 -1.54 -38.81
N LYS A 655 -30.48 -1.28 -38.29
CA LYS A 655 -29.62 -2.31 -37.67
C LYS A 655 -30.37 -3.02 -36.54
N ASP A 656 -30.63 -4.32 -36.71
CA ASP A 656 -31.30 -5.21 -35.77
C ASP A 656 -30.72 -5.08 -34.33
N PRO A 657 -31.55 -4.83 -33.31
CA PRO A 657 -31.10 -4.68 -31.92
C PRO A 657 -30.44 -5.96 -31.37
N ASN A 658 -30.87 -7.15 -31.81
CA ASN A 658 -30.31 -8.43 -31.37
C ASN A 658 -28.91 -8.64 -31.94
N LEU A 659 -28.65 -8.20 -33.18
CA LEU A 659 -27.31 -8.25 -33.77
C LEU A 659 -26.32 -7.35 -33.01
N ARG A 660 -26.78 -6.20 -32.49
CA ARG A 660 -25.95 -5.34 -31.62
C ARG A 660 -25.64 -6.01 -30.29
N LYS A 661 -26.62 -6.69 -29.68
CA LYS A 661 -26.42 -7.46 -28.44
C LYS A 661 -25.43 -8.60 -28.64
N ILE A 662 -25.56 -9.37 -29.72
CA ILE A 662 -24.62 -10.46 -30.06
C ILE A 662 -23.18 -9.94 -30.21
N ARG A 663 -22.98 -8.82 -30.92
CA ARG A 663 -21.65 -8.20 -31.04
C ARG A 663 -21.07 -7.73 -29.71
N ARG A 664 -21.92 -7.19 -28.82
CA ARG A 664 -21.52 -6.78 -27.48
C ARG A 664 -21.09 -7.99 -26.65
N LEU A 665 -21.89 -9.05 -26.62
CA LEU A 665 -21.58 -10.28 -25.88
C LEU A 665 -20.33 -10.97 -26.41
N LEU A 666 -20.15 -11.03 -27.74
CA LEU A 666 -18.91 -11.54 -28.35
C LEU A 666 -17.69 -10.71 -27.94
N GLY A 667 -17.82 -9.39 -27.87
CA GLY A 667 -16.77 -8.50 -27.37
C GLY A 667 -16.50 -8.68 -25.87
N GLU A 668 -17.51 -9.05 -25.08
CA GLU A 668 -17.37 -9.35 -23.65
C GLU A 668 -16.65 -10.68 -23.42
N VAL A 669 -17.00 -11.72 -24.16
CA VAL A 669 -16.29 -13.01 -24.16
C VAL A 669 -14.82 -12.80 -24.52
N ASP A 670 -14.53 -12.04 -25.57
CA ASP A 670 -13.16 -11.77 -26.01
C ASP A 670 -12.32 -11.03 -24.95
N ARG A 671 -12.91 -10.10 -24.20
CA ARG A 671 -12.19 -9.35 -23.14
C ARG A 671 -12.03 -10.12 -21.84
N THR A 672 -13.01 -10.94 -21.48
CA THR A 672 -13.10 -11.54 -20.14
C THR A 672 -12.60 -12.99 -20.07
N HIS A 673 -12.34 -13.64 -21.21
CA HIS A 673 -11.95 -15.06 -21.26
C HIS A 673 -10.73 -15.46 -20.43
N ARG A 674 -9.84 -14.52 -20.07
CA ARG A 674 -8.63 -14.80 -19.27
C ARG A 674 -8.89 -14.86 -17.76
N HIS A 675 -9.99 -14.29 -17.29
CA HIS A 675 -10.22 -14.04 -15.87
C HIS A 675 -11.60 -14.53 -15.38
N ARG A 676 -12.51 -14.92 -16.29
CA ARG A 676 -13.78 -15.57 -15.94
C ARG A 676 -13.68 -17.10 -16.01
N PRO A 677 -14.41 -17.83 -15.14
CA PRO A 677 -14.47 -19.28 -15.20
C PRO A 677 -15.14 -19.77 -16.49
N THR A 678 -14.68 -20.93 -17.00
CA THR A 678 -15.15 -21.55 -18.25
C THR A 678 -16.67 -21.69 -18.32
N GLN A 679 -17.33 -21.98 -17.19
CA GLN A 679 -18.79 -22.13 -17.10
C GLN A 679 -19.55 -20.82 -17.34
N GLU A 680 -18.98 -19.67 -16.97
CA GLU A 680 -19.60 -18.37 -17.17
C GLU A 680 -19.43 -17.89 -18.62
N LEU A 681 -18.29 -18.18 -19.24
CA LEU A 681 -18.06 -17.92 -20.67
C LEU A 681 -19.01 -18.76 -21.55
N LEU A 682 -19.32 -20.00 -21.14
CA LEU A 682 -20.34 -20.83 -21.80
C LEU A 682 -21.74 -20.23 -21.70
N ARG A 683 -22.11 -19.66 -20.55
CA ARG A 683 -23.42 -18.96 -20.40
C ARG A 683 -23.55 -17.76 -21.33
N LEU A 684 -22.47 -16.99 -21.52
CA LEU A 684 -22.45 -15.88 -22.49
C LEU A 684 -22.63 -16.37 -23.93
N LEU A 685 -22.05 -17.53 -24.29
CA LEU A 685 -22.29 -18.15 -25.60
C LEU A 685 -23.72 -18.68 -25.76
N ASP A 686 -24.32 -19.24 -24.71
CA ASP A 686 -25.72 -19.65 -24.72
C ASP A 686 -26.67 -18.44 -24.86
N GLU A 687 -26.34 -17.31 -24.22
CA GLU A 687 -27.07 -16.04 -24.38
C GLU A 687 -26.92 -15.47 -25.80
N ILE A 688 -25.74 -15.59 -26.41
CA ILE A 688 -25.56 -15.30 -27.85
C ILE A 688 -26.44 -16.21 -28.70
N GLY A 689 -26.57 -17.49 -28.35
CA GLY A 689 -27.48 -18.44 -29.00
C GLY A 689 -28.94 -17.98 -28.94
N LYS A 690 -29.43 -17.61 -27.75
CA LYS A 690 -30.81 -17.10 -27.56
C LYS A 690 -31.09 -15.85 -28.39
N HIS A 691 -30.12 -14.94 -28.48
CA HIS A 691 -30.27 -13.74 -29.31
C HIS A 691 -30.17 -14.03 -30.80
N ARG A 692 -29.38 -15.04 -31.19
CA ARG A 692 -29.30 -15.52 -32.57
C ARG A 692 -30.65 -16.09 -33.03
N ASP A 693 -31.33 -16.84 -32.17
CA ASP A 693 -32.65 -17.42 -32.49
C ASP A 693 -33.75 -16.35 -32.64
N GLN A 694 -33.52 -15.16 -32.09
CA GLN A 694 -34.42 -14.01 -32.19
C GLN A 694 -34.05 -13.05 -33.35
N LEU A 695 -33.09 -13.41 -34.21
CA LEU A 695 -32.76 -12.61 -35.39
C LEU A 695 -33.73 -12.91 -36.54
N ILE A 696 -34.18 -11.86 -37.21
CA ILE A 696 -35.04 -11.97 -38.41
C ILE A 696 -34.23 -12.47 -39.62
N ARG A 697 -32.90 -12.23 -39.63
CA ARG A 697 -31.96 -12.68 -40.66
C ARG A 697 -30.87 -13.56 -40.05
N PRO A 698 -30.33 -14.55 -40.80
CA PRO A 698 -29.24 -15.38 -40.28
C PRO A 698 -28.04 -14.54 -39.85
N LEU A 699 -27.38 -14.98 -38.78
CA LEU A 699 -26.20 -14.30 -38.23
C LEU A 699 -25.12 -14.16 -39.32
N PRO A 700 -24.50 -12.98 -39.51
CA PRO A 700 -23.52 -12.80 -40.56
C PRO A 700 -22.31 -13.72 -40.36
N ALA A 701 -21.67 -14.12 -41.47
CA ALA A 701 -20.66 -15.18 -41.48
C ALA A 701 -19.44 -14.91 -40.59
N ALA A 702 -19.11 -13.63 -40.34
CA ALA A 702 -17.99 -13.25 -39.47
C ALA A 702 -18.30 -13.56 -37.99
N GLU A 703 -19.49 -13.20 -37.52
CA GLU A 703 -19.95 -13.47 -36.16
C GLU A 703 -20.21 -14.96 -35.94
N THR A 704 -20.73 -15.68 -36.93
CA THR A 704 -20.92 -17.14 -36.86
C THR A 704 -19.58 -17.86 -36.65
N LYS A 705 -18.54 -17.51 -37.41
CA LYS A 705 -17.18 -18.07 -37.23
C LYS A 705 -16.60 -17.77 -35.84
N LEU A 706 -16.87 -16.59 -35.28
CA LEU A 706 -16.40 -16.22 -33.95
C LEU A 706 -17.09 -17.03 -32.85
N VAL A 707 -18.41 -17.23 -32.95
CA VAL A 707 -19.17 -18.06 -32.01
C VAL A 707 -18.67 -19.50 -32.03
N GLU A 708 -18.50 -20.10 -33.21
CA GLU A 708 -18.00 -21.48 -33.36
C GLU A 708 -16.58 -21.64 -32.81
N ARG A 709 -15.69 -20.68 -33.08
CA ARG A 709 -14.33 -20.68 -32.55
C ARG A 709 -14.30 -20.63 -31.02
N TRP A 710 -15.14 -19.79 -30.40
CA TRP A 710 -15.23 -19.68 -28.95
C TRP A 710 -15.84 -20.92 -28.31
N ARG A 711 -16.88 -21.49 -28.93
CA ARG A 711 -17.51 -22.74 -28.46
C ARG A 711 -16.51 -23.89 -28.45
N SER A 712 -15.79 -24.09 -29.56
CA SER A 712 -14.75 -25.12 -29.66
C SER A 712 -13.62 -24.93 -28.64
N ARG A 713 -13.16 -23.69 -28.43
CA ARG A 713 -12.11 -23.39 -27.44
C ARG A 713 -12.54 -23.71 -26.02
N LEU A 714 -13.74 -23.31 -25.61
CA LEU A 714 -14.23 -23.54 -24.25
C LEU A 714 -14.55 -25.02 -23.99
N GLU A 715 -14.99 -25.75 -25.01
CA GLU A 715 -15.25 -27.19 -24.91
C GLU A 715 -13.94 -27.99 -24.77
N ASN A 716 -12.87 -27.58 -25.46
CA ASN A 716 -11.52 -28.10 -25.24
C ASN A 716 -11.00 -27.79 -23.83
N GLN A 717 -11.24 -26.57 -23.33
CA GLN A 717 -10.84 -26.16 -21.99
C GLN A 717 -11.58 -26.95 -20.90
N ARG A 718 -12.90 -27.12 -21.05
CA ARG A 718 -13.74 -27.93 -20.15
C ARG A 718 -13.31 -29.40 -20.13
N SER A 719 -12.92 -29.94 -21.29
CA SER A 719 -12.42 -31.31 -21.40
C SER A 719 -11.07 -31.46 -20.69
N ALA A 720 -10.18 -30.47 -20.81
CA ALA A 720 -8.91 -30.43 -20.06
C ALA A 720 -9.11 -30.32 -18.54
N GLU A 721 -10.06 -29.48 -18.10
CA GLU A 721 -10.43 -29.33 -16.68
C GLU A 721 -10.99 -30.65 -16.09
N ARG A 722 -11.87 -31.34 -16.84
CA ARG A 722 -12.40 -32.65 -16.45
C ARG A 722 -11.31 -33.71 -16.35
N SER A 723 -10.38 -33.75 -17.31
CA SER A 723 -9.24 -34.66 -17.28
C SER A 723 -8.31 -34.37 -16.09
N ALA A 724 -8.10 -33.10 -15.75
CA ALA A 724 -7.32 -32.70 -14.57
C ALA A 724 -8.01 -33.08 -13.25
N GLN A 725 -9.34 -32.91 -13.15
CA GLN A 725 -10.13 -33.33 -12.00
C GLN A 725 -10.17 -34.86 -11.85
N ALA A 726 -10.31 -35.61 -12.94
CA ALA A 726 -10.24 -37.08 -12.90
C ALA A 726 -8.85 -37.56 -12.46
N ALA A 727 -7.78 -36.91 -12.93
CA ALA A 727 -6.41 -37.20 -12.49
C ALA A 727 -6.15 -36.82 -11.02
N ALA A 728 -6.86 -35.83 -10.48
CA ALA A 728 -6.79 -35.46 -9.06
C ALA A 728 -7.62 -36.41 -8.17
N ALA A 729 -8.81 -36.83 -8.61
CA ALA A 729 -9.65 -37.81 -7.92
C ALA A 729 -8.98 -39.19 -7.83
N SER A 730 -8.26 -39.59 -8.88
CA SER A 730 -7.47 -40.83 -8.91
C SER A 730 -6.31 -40.82 -7.90
N ARG A 731 -5.76 -39.65 -7.53
CA ARG A 731 -4.73 -39.52 -6.48
C ARG A 731 -5.29 -39.54 -5.07
N ASN A 732 -6.58 -39.26 -4.90
CA ASN A 732 -7.25 -39.15 -3.60
C ASN A 732 -8.14 -40.36 -3.27
N THR A 733 -7.92 -41.51 -3.92
CA THR A 733 -8.62 -42.76 -3.57
C THR A 733 -7.74 -43.56 -2.60
N PRO A 734 -8.00 -43.56 -1.28
CA PRO A 734 -7.31 -44.46 -0.37
C PRO A 734 -7.82 -45.88 -0.55
N ALA A 735 -6.89 -46.84 -0.62
CA ALA A 735 -7.21 -48.25 -0.63
C ALA A 735 -7.98 -48.63 0.65
N ARG A 736 -9.15 -49.21 0.43
CA ARG A 736 -10.13 -49.66 1.42
C ARG A 736 -9.58 -50.84 2.22
N ALA A 737 -9.32 -50.65 3.52
CA ALA A 737 -9.35 -51.71 4.52
C ALA A 737 -9.91 -51.11 5.82
N GLY A 738 -11.03 -51.68 6.28
CA GLY A 738 -11.95 -51.02 7.19
C GLY A 738 -11.54 -51.00 8.66
N ARG A 739 -12.15 -50.07 9.40
CA ARG A 739 -12.63 -50.28 10.77
C ARG A 739 -13.57 -49.14 11.20
N THR A 740 -14.75 -49.58 11.65
CA THR A 740 -15.68 -49.04 12.66
C THR A 740 -15.68 -47.54 13.01
N VAL A 741 -16.92 -47.01 12.96
CA VAL A 741 -17.41 -45.68 13.33
C VAL A 741 -17.16 -45.34 14.81
N GLU A 742 -16.56 -44.17 15.06
CA GLU A 742 -16.66 -43.41 16.32
C GLU A 742 -16.86 -41.91 16.00
N PRO A 743 -17.52 -41.12 16.89
CA PRO A 743 -17.97 -39.74 16.62
C PRO A 743 -16.79 -38.76 16.46
N PRO A 744 -17.01 -37.55 15.88
CA PRO A 744 -15.90 -36.68 15.45
C PRO A 744 -15.06 -36.25 16.66
N GLN A 745 -13.81 -36.72 16.69
CA GLN A 745 -12.85 -36.25 17.67
C GLN A 745 -12.46 -34.81 17.36
N ASP A 746 -12.51 -34.01 18.42
CA ASP A 746 -12.14 -32.61 18.54
C ASP A 746 -10.74 -32.38 17.93
N ASP A 747 -10.63 -31.44 16.97
CA ASP A 747 -9.39 -31.05 16.26
C ASP A 747 -8.41 -30.27 17.19
N ARG A 748 -8.42 -30.56 18.50
CA ARG A 748 -7.63 -29.89 19.53
C ARG A 748 -6.34 -30.61 19.83
N LEU A 749 -5.29 -29.85 20.09
CA LEU A 749 -3.98 -30.39 20.45
C LEU A 749 -3.94 -30.83 21.92
N PRO A 750 -3.40 -32.04 22.21
CA PRO A 750 -3.18 -32.47 23.59
C PRO A 750 -2.27 -31.48 24.33
N ALA A 751 -2.58 -31.21 25.61
CA ALA A 751 -1.81 -30.28 26.45
C ALA A 751 -0.31 -30.63 26.50
N GLU A 752 0.03 -31.92 26.52
CA GLU A 752 1.41 -32.43 26.47
C GLU A 752 2.18 -31.95 25.24
N ARG A 753 1.49 -31.79 24.10
CA ARG A 753 2.08 -31.32 22.85
C ARG A 753 2.22 -29.80 22.86
N ILE A 754 1.31 -29.09 23.51
CA ILE A 754 1.39 -27.63 23.74
C ILE A 754 2.59 -27.31 24.64
N ASP A 755 2.76 -28.01 25.75
CA ASP A 755 3.89 -27.81 26.67
C ASP A 755 5.24 -28.13 26.01
N LYS A 756 5.30 -29.08 25.06
CA LYS A 756 6.52 -29.35 24.27
C LYS A 756 6.86 -28.24 23.27
N LEU A 757 5.87 -27.52 22.75
CA LEU A 757 6.07 -26.44 21.77
C LEU A 757 6.33 -25.08 22.43
N ALA A 758 5.89 -24.90 23.68
CA ALA A 758 5.98 -23.64 24.42
C ALA A 758 7.42 -23.10 24.58
N PRO A 759 8.46 -23.91 24.87
CA PRO A 759 9.85 -23.42 24.96
C PRO A 759 10.36 -22.83 23.65
N THR A 760 10.12 -23.52 22.52
CA THR A 760 10.51 -23.05 21.19
C THR A 760 9.85 -21.72 20.85
N VAL A 761 8.56 -21.56 21.19
CA VAL A 761 7.84 -20.30 20.98
C VAL A 761 8.39 -19.20 21.90
N ARG A 762 8.67 -19.52 23.17
CA ARG A 762 9.25 -18.58 24.12
C ARG A 762 10.61 -18.06 23.63
N ASP A 763 11.50 -18.93 23.15
CA ASP A 763 12.82 -18.55 22.65
C ASP A 763 12.72 -17.59 21.46
N ILE A 764 11.83 -17.88 20.50
CA ILE A 764 11.57 -17.01 19.34
C ILE A 764 11.09 -15.62 19.78
N LEU A 765 10.20 -15.55 20.78
CA LEU A 765 9.69 -14.28 21.30
C LEU A 765 10.74 -13.51 22.09
N GLN A 766 11.63 -14.19 22.82
CA GLN A 766 12.75 -13.55 23.50
C GLN A 766 13.78 -12.98 22.51
N GLU A 767 14.11 -13.71 21.45
CA GLU A 767 14.95 -13.19 20.36
C GLU A 767 14.33 -11.96 19.71
N LEU A 768 13.01 -11.99 19.47
CA LEU A 768 12.29 -10.86 18.90
C LEU A 768 12.28 -9.64 19.84
N ALA A 769 12.13 -9.86 21.15
CA ALA A 769 12.20 -8.82 22.16
C ALA A 769 13.58 -8.13 22.18
N ARG A 770 14.67 -8.87 21.89
CA ARG A 770 16.03 -8.34 21.82
C ARG A 770 16.35 -7.62 20.50
N ALA A 771 15.82 -8.10 19.38
CA ALA A 771 16.17 -7.63 18.03
C ALA A 771 15.46 -6.34 17.58
N ASP A 772 14.62 -5.75 18.43
CA ASP A 772 13.80 -4.56 18.14
C ASP A 772 12.96 -4.68 16.85
N GLY A 773 12.53 -5.91 16.50
CA GLY A 773 11.79 -6.23 15.28
C GLY A 773 10.29 -5.91 15.34
N THR A 774 9.58 -5.93 14.22
CA THR A 774 8.11 -5.75 14.19
C THR A 774 7.38 -6.88 14.92
N PRO A 775 6.17 -6.64 15.48
CA PRO A 775 5.31 -7.71 16.00
C PRO A 775 5.10 -8.80 14.96
N LEU A 776 4.99 -10.04 15.42
CA LEU A 776 5.16 -11.22 14.61
C LEU A 776 3.82 -11.95 14.44
N ASN A 777 3.40 -12.21 13.21
CA ASN A 777 2.14 -12.90 12.98
C ASN A 777 2.26 -14.43 13.16
N TRP A 778 1.15 -15.14 13.36
CA TRP A 778 1.17 -16.61 13.51
C TRP A 778 1.80 -17.36 12.34
N GLY A 779 1.68 -16.84 11.11
CA GLY A 779 2.35 -17.39 9.93
C GLY A 779 3.88 -17.27 10.03
N ASP A 780 4.37 -16.10 10.47
CA ASP A 780 5.79 -15.85 10.72
C ASP A 780 6.31 -16.69 11.91
N LEU A 781 5.50 -16.89 12.95
CA LEU A 781 5.86 -17.69 14.13
C LEU A 781 6.09 -19.14 13.73
N ARG A 782 5.19 -19.66 12.88
CA ARG A 782 5.29 -21.01 12.32
C ARG A 782 6.50 -21.18 11.41
N LEU A 783 6.81 -20.17 10.60
CA LEU A 783 8.01 -20.18 9.74
C LEU A 783 9.30 -20.17 10.57
N ARG A 784 9.38 -19.34 11.61
CA ARG A 784 10.55 -19.27 12.50
C ARG A 784 10.72 -20.51 13.37
N ALA A 785 9.63 -21.19 13.71
CA ALA A 785 9.65 -22.48 14.38
C ALA A 785 10.03 -23.66 13.45
N GLY A 786 10.45 -23.40 12.21
CA GLY A 786 10.99 -24.42 11.30
C GLY A 786 9.98 -25.50 10.91
N GLY A 787 8.67 -25.21 10.94
CA GLY A 787 7.62 -26.17 10.63
C GLY A 787 7.22 -27.11 11.78
N GLN A 788 7.78 -26.94 12.98
CA GLN A 788 7.39 -27.70 14.18
C GLN A 788 5.99 -27.33 14.69
N LEU A 789 5.49 -26.15 14.32
CA LEU A 789 4.18 -25.63 14.67
C LEU A 789 3.12 -26.03 13.62
N PRO A 790 2.14 -26.87 13.97
CA PRO A 790 1.00 -27.17 13.09
C PRO A 790 0.03 -25.97 13.01
N PRO A 791 -0.93 -25.96 12.07
CA PRO A 791 -2.09 -25.07 12.18
C PRO A 791 -2.79 -25.31 13.52
N LEU A 792 -3.00 -24.26 14.31
CA LEU A 792 -3.56 -24.36 15.67
C LEU A 792 -4.99 -23.81 15.70
N HIS A 793 -5.89 -24.50 16.41
CA HIS A 793 -7.19 -23.94 16.80
C HIS A 793 -6.99 -22.68 17.67
N PRO A 794 -7.88 -21.67 17.61
CA PRO A 794 -7.73 -20.44 18.42
C PRO A 794 -7.56 -20.66 19.92
N ASP A 795 -8.21 -21.68 20.50
CA ASP A 795 -8.04 -22.01 21.92
C ASP A 795 -6.66 -22.64 22.22
N ASP A 796 -6.10 -23.41 21.28
CA ASP A 796 -4.76 -23.97 21.40
C ASP A 796 -3.69 -22.88 21.24
N GLN A 797 -3.97 -21.83 20.46
CA GLN A 797 -3.13 -20.63 20.36
C GLN A 797 -3.04 -19.90 21.71
N VAL A 798 -4.17 -19.76 22.43
CA VAL A 798 -4.20 -19.19 23.78
C VAL A 798 -3.39 -20.08 24.74
N ALA A 799 -3.69 -21.38 24.77
CA ALA A 799 -3.03 -22.32 25.67
C ALA A 799 -1.51 -22.36 25.45
N LEU A 800 -1.06 -22.29 24.20
CA LEU A 800 0.37 -22.24 23.87
C LEU A 800 1.04 -20.95 24.32
N LEU A 801 0.41 -19.79 24.14
CA LEU A 801 0.96 -18.51 24.62
C LEU A 801 0.96 -18.42 26.14
N VAL A 802 -0.08 -18.93 26.81
CA VAL A 802 -0.11 -19.06 28.28
C VAL A 802 1.04 -19.96 28.75
N ALA A 803 1.25 -21.11 28.11
CA ALA A 803 2.37 -22.00 28.45
C ALA A 803 3.73 -21.32 28.20
N ALA A 804 3.88 -20.57 27.11
CA ALA A 804 5.11 -19.85 26.76
C ALA A 804 5.42 -18.70 27.73
N ASP A 805 4.41 -18.03 28.28
CA ASP A 805 4.56 -16.91 29.24
C ASP A 805 4.49 -17.32 30.71
N ARG A 806 4.26 -18.60 31.02
CA ARG A 806 4.12 -19.12 32.40
C ARG A 806 5.34 -18.78 33.29
N GLY A 807 6.53 -18.63 32.69
CA GLY A 807 7.77 -18.26 33.38
C GLY A 807 8.07 -16.75 33.41
N THR A 808 7.15 -15.87 33.00
CA THR A 808 7.37 -14.42 32.97
C THR A 808 6.95 -13.79 34.33
N PRO A 809 7.82 -12.99 35.01
CA PRO A 809 7.52 -12.38 36.32
C PRO A 809 6.26 -11.50 36.35
N ALA A 810 5.64 -11.37 37.53
CA ALA A 810 4.37 -10.66 37.74
C ALA A 810 4.42 -9.15 37.41
N ASP A 811 5.58 -8.56 37.55
CA ASP A 811 5.90 -7.15 37.35
C ASP A 811 6.45 -6.83 35.94
N GLU A 812 6.76 -7.87 35.16
CA GLU A 812 7.28 -7.76 33.80
C GLU A 812 6.17 -7.93 32.74
N PRO A 813 6.31 -7.23 31.59
CA PRO A 813 5.42 -7.39 30.46
C PRO A 813 5.55 -8.79 29.83
N LEU A 814 4.43 -9.32 29.34
CA LEU A 814 4.35 -10.66 28.73
C LEU A 814 5.04 -10.69 27.34
N LEU A 815 5.73 -11.78 27.00
CA LEU A 815 6.36 -11.97 25.69
C LEU A 815 5.32 -12.10 24.56
N SER A 816 4.14 -12.64 24.88
CA SER A 816 2.99 -12.74 23.97
C SER A 816 2.45 -11.38 23.50
N THR A 817 2.86 -10.26 24.12
CA THR A 817 2.58 -8.92 23.58
C THR A 817 3.14 -8.71 22.17
N LEU A 818 4.22 -9.42 21.82
CA LEU A 818 4.91 -9.32 20.53
C LEU A 818 4.27 -10.16 19.41
N VAL A 819 3.28 -11.01 19.74
CA VAL A 819 2.54 -11.80 18.75
C VAL A 819 1.35 -10.99 18.24
N ASP A 820 1.21 -10.89 16.93
CA ASP A 820 0.10 -10.25 16.26
C ASP A 820 -0.77 -11.27 15.52
N ASN A 821 -2.09 -11.09 15.47
CA ASN A 821 -2.98 -12.06 14.86
C ASN A 821 -3.73 -11.42 13.69
N SER A 822 -2.94 -10.96 12.71
CA SER A 822 -3.41 -10.43 11.42
C SER A 822 -4.33 -9.19 11.48
N VAL A 823 -4.60 -8.63 10.30
CA VAL A 823 -4.83 -7.22 9.95
C VAL A 823 -6.22 -6.64 10.35
N ALA A 824 -6.93 -7.13 11.37
CA ALA A 824 -8.33 -6.68 11.58
C ALA A 824 -8.86 -6.46 13.01
N ALA A 825 -8.08 -6.61 14.08
CA ALA A 825 -8.46 -6.19 15.44
C ALA A 825 -7.29 -6.36 16.41
N PRO A 826 -7.24 -5.65 17.56
CA PRO A 826 -6.31 -6.00 18.63
C PRO A 826 -6.54 -7.46 19.07
N HIS A 827 -5.44 -8.19 19.27
CA HIS A 827 -5.40 -9.62 19.56
C HIS A 827 -6.38 -10.02 20.69
N ARG A 828 -7.55 -10.58 20.36
CA ARG A 828 -8.53 -11.12 21.33
C ARG A 828 -7.89 -12.09 22.34
N LEU A 829 -6.80 -12.75 21.94
CA LEU A 829 -6.13 -13.71 22.80
C LEU A 829 -5.21 -13.04 23.84
N TYR A 830 -4.78 -11.78 23.70
CA TYR A 830 -3.89 -11.16 24.70
C TYR A 830 -4.60 -11.03 26.07
N ARG A 831 -5.88 -10.66 26.04
CA ARG A 831 -6.75 -10.67 27.22
C ARG A 831 -6.90 -12.08 27.79
N GLN A 832 -7.14 -13.07 26.94
CA GLN A 832 -7.29 -14.47 27.36
C GLN A 832 -6.00 -15.07 27.93
N VAL A 833 -4.84 -14.68 27.40
CA VAL A 833 -3.52 -15.08 27.92
C VAL A 833 -3.25 -14.43 29.28
N ARG A 834 -3.57 -13.14 29.46
CA ARG A 834 -3.50 -12.47 30.77
C ARG A 834 -4.38 -13.14 31.81
N LEU A 835 -5.63 -13.45 31.44
CA LEU A 835 -6.58 -14.16 32.30
C LEU A 835 -6.06 -15.57 32.64
N GLY A 836 -5.54 -16.31 31.66
CA GLY A 836 -4.95 -17.63 31.85
C GLY A 836 -3.69 -17.64 32.72
N LEU A 837 -3.02 -16.50 32.87
CA LEU A 837 -1.86 -16.28 33.74
C LEU A 837 -2.22 -15.57 35.06
N GLY A 838 -3.52 -15.34 35.34
CA GLY A 838 -3.99 -14.70 36.56
C GLY A 838 -3.62 -13.22 36.69
N ARG A 839 -3.37 -12.51 35.57
CA ARG A 839 -3.05 -11.08 35.56
C ARG A 839 -4.32 -10.22 35.57
N GLU A 840 -4.21 -9.00 36.10
CA GLU A 840 -5.32 -8.05 36.13
C GLU A 840 -5.88 -7.76 34.73
N SER A 841 -7.21 -7.70 34.66
CA SER A 841 -7.97 -7.45 33.43
C SER A 841 -7.88 -5.99 33.04
N VAL A 842 -7.54 -5.73 31.78
CA VAL A 842 -7.49 -4.37 31.20
C VAL A 842 -8.80 -4.11 30.45
N PRO A 843 -9.45 -2.95 30.61
CA PRO A 843 -10.65 -2.59 29.86
C PRO A 843 -10.45 -2.58 28.34
N ASP A 844 -11.46 -2.99 27.58
CA ASP A 844 -11.35 -3.14 26.12
C ASP A 844 -11.02 -1.83 25.40
N ALA A 845 -11.43 -0.68 25.95
CA ALA A 845 -11.15 0.65 25.39
C ALA A 845 -9.67 1.06 25.51
N GLU A 846 -8.92 0.47 26.45
CA GLU A 846 -7.53 0.85 26.76
C GLU A 846 -6.52 -0.24 26.37
N LEU A 847 -7.00 -1.43 25.98
CA LEU A 847 -6.20 -2.63 25.73
C LEU A 847 -5.10 -2.41 24.68
N GLU A 848 -5.37 -1.62 23.64
CA GLU A 848 -4.39 -1.30 22.60
C GLU A 848 -3.25 -0.42 23.12
N SER A 849 -3.59 0.67 23.81
CA SER A 849 -2.61 1.60 24.37
C SER A 849 -1.79 0.93 25.46
N TYR A 850 -2.44 0.09 26.29
CA TYR A 850 -1.77 -0.71 27.30
C TYR A 850 -0.82 -1.75 26.69
N ARG A 851 -1.24 -2.49 25.66
CA ARG A 851 -0.37 -3.44 24.94
C ARG A 851 0.82 -2.72 24.29
N ALA A 852 0.60 -1.58 23.65
CA ALA A 852 1.65 -0.81 23.00
C ALA A 852 2.70 -0.32 24.02
N MET A 853 2.25 0.13 25.19
CA MET A 853 3.11 0.49 26.31
C MET A 853 3.90 -0.71 26.84
N GLU A 854 3.24 -1.85 27.06
CA GLU A 854 3.87 -3.09 27.53
C GLU A 854 4.89 -3.63 26.52
N ALA A 855 4.63 -3.52 25.21
CA ALA A 855 5.58 -3.90 24.18
C ALA A 855 6.82 -2.99 24.17
N LEU A 856 6.67 -1.68 24.42
CA LEU A 856 7.79 -0.75 24.58
C LEU A 856 8.59 -1.06 25.86
N ARG A 857 7.91 -1.31 26.97
CA ARG A 857 8.51 -1.69 28.25
C ARG A 857 9.26 -3.01 28.14
N LEU A 858 8.69 -3.99 27.44
CA LEU A 858 9.33 -5.28 27.15
C LEU A 858 10.62 -5.08 26.36
N ARG A 859 10.59 -4.29 25.29
CA ARG A 859 11.79 -3.98 24.51
C ARG A 859 12.87 -3.30 25.35
N GLN A 860 12.50 -2.38 26.22
CA GLN A 860 13.45 -1.72 27.12
C GLN A 860 14.12 -2.71 28.08
N ILE A 861 13.37 -3.65 28.66
CA ILE A 861 13.90 -4.68 29.56
C ILE A 861 14.86 -5.62 28.81
N TRP A 862 14.46 -6.08 27.63
CA TRP A 862 15.20 -7.07 26.86
C TRP A 862 16.37 -6.48 26.07
N ARG A 863 16.43 -5.15 25.88
CA ARG A 863 17.58 -4.46 25.26
C ARG A 863 18.88 -4.58 26.07
N TYR A 864 18.78 -4.78 27.38
CA TYR A 864 19.93 -4.85 28.29
C TYR A 864 20.12 -6.21 28.98
N ARG A 865 19.19 -7.16 28.80
CA ARG A 865 19.34 -8.55 29.24
C ARG A 865 20.13 -9.34 28.18
N ARG A 866 21.33 -9.81 28.56
CA ARG A 866 22.09 -10.79 27.78
C ARG A 866 21.44 -12.17 27.92
#